data_AF-A0A5C5Q860-F1
#
_entry.id   AF-A0A5C5Q860-F1
#
_cell.length_a   1.000
_cell.length_b   1.000
_cell.length_c   1.000
_cell.angle_alpha   90.00
_cell.angle_beta   90.00
_cell.angle_gamma   90.00
#
_symmetry.space_group_name_H-M   'P 1'
#
loop_
_entity.id
_entity.type
_entity.pdbx_description
1 polymer ?
#
loop_
_entity_poly.entity_id
_entity_poly.type
_entity_poly.pdbx_seq_one_letter_code
_entity_poly.pdbx_strand_id
1 'polypeptide(L)'
;MLRNLPLSASGRLRLLIGIALCSQLLVPAFAKADPAYDALIIQARNGNFTPALTQLRQLSSERQTPGQVSDHLVIAGWAGQDAEVLQVYEAQGKHRNLSTQALATVARTYRNQKQWAQAEAVYRQALLREPNNVDLQLGLALTQADGGQASEAVQRTRALVAAKPDDPNRRMALGYALTRAGLNYDALHEFDQAFIRAGDKPDVAREYIVALQKARLPEPALRLSALRPGLLDAVTQRRLEGDLAAERVRMAEFATRTEQERYVIADRALQDYDRLLARWPPEPGAHDDVVTWRIDRLGALKARARMADVIREYETLKGEGVQLPTYAVRWVAAAYLDQREPEKAEPLYRQALSAADADPADRVEDSTALFYALLESDKVMEAREVASNLANQEKPRVELKGLPIGNPSDSWMDAQQLAAQAGTYGGDLPGSEAGLEALVAKAPGNVGLRVAQADMYRAREWPRRAEGTLKETETQAPRDIGLEVSQAYTAMDLQEWRQMDALTDDVLARNPDNRQVQRLSRLRDVHDMAELRVEAYTGKSYGGGNNQDAGAVSGSRDWGIESVLYSPPIDEDWRVFAGAGYATADFTEGTGQHRFQRVGVERRTRDMTLEAEVSNHSYGFGSKQGAAVSMTRDINDNWQYGASLGYLLATTPLRALNADITANGGSGFIRWRANESREWKLSLSPSHFSDGNDRVEALLTGREGLYSSSHVQVDLGLEVGASHNSKADTVYFNPRSDFSVLPIVNVNHVLYHRYETQWSQQFQVGAGTYSQRDYSTGGVGLIGYGQRLRWNDVLDVGANLSLISRPYDGARERDLRLLVDLTYRF
;
A
#
# COMPACT_ATOMS: atom_id res chain seq x y z
N MET A 1 -57.35 -44.88 -42.96
CA MET A 1 -58.25 -44.69 -41.81
C MET A 1 -58.20 -43.22 -41.43
N LEU A 2 -59.14 -42.40 -41.94
CA LEU A 2 -60.31 -41.83 -41.21
C LEU A 2 -59.83 -40.85 -40.13
N ARG A 3 -60.24 -39.58 -40.01
CA ARG A 3 -61.45 -38.79 -40.36
C ARG A 3 -61.10 -37.34 -39.89
N ASN A 4 -61.48 -36.19 -40.45
CA ASN A 4 -62.81 -35.68 -40.79
C ASN A 4 -62.66 -34.37 -41.61
N LEU A 5 -63.50 -34.22 -42.63
CA LEU A 5 -64.02 -32.94 -43.17
C LEU A 5 -65.31 -32.57 -42.38
N PRO A 6 -65.83 -31.33 -42.48
CA PRO A 6 -66.94 -31.06 -43.43
C PRO A 6 -66.89 -29.64 -44.08
N LEU A 7 -67.19 -29.52 -45.38
CA LEU A 7 -68.43 -28.94 -46.00
C LEU A 7 -68.56 -27.40 -45.86
N SER A 8 -69.00 -26.59 -46.83
CA SER A 8 -69.63 -26.83 -48.14
C SER A 8 -69.71 -25.51 -48.92
N ALA A 9 -69.81 -25.63 -50.27
CA ALA A 9 -70.77 -24.94 -51.15
C ALA A 9 -70.75 -23.39 -51.21
N SER A 10 -70.95 -22.70 -52.33
CA SER A 10 -71.40 -23.01 -53.69
C SER A 10 -71.59 -21.67 -54.40
N GLY A 11 -71.44 -21.63 -55.73
CA GLY A 11 -72.22 -20.65 -56.50
C GLY A 11 -71.61 -20.20 -57.81
N ARG A 12 -72.14 -20.80 -58.87
CA ARG A 12 -71.99 -20.39 -60.27
C ARG A 12 -72.90 -19.18 -60.59
N LEU A 13 -72.75 -18.71 -61.84
CA LEU A 13 -73.67 -17.94 -62.71
C LEU A 13 -73.44 -16.41 -62.73
N ARG A 14 -72.92 -15.89 -63.85
CA ARG A 14 -73.65 -15.25 -64.98
C ARG A 14 -73.86 -13.74 -64.69
N LEU A 15 -73.85 -12.78 -65.59
CA LEU A 15 -73.78 -12.64 -67.06
C LEU A 15 -73.66 -11.10 -67.28
N LEU A 16 -72.94 -10.65 -68.31
CA LEU A 16 -73.25 -9.49 -69.20
C LEU A 16 -73.40 -8.08 -68.59
N ILE A 17 -73.20 -6.94 -69.26
CA ILE A 17 -72.71 -6.46 -70.57
C ILE A 17 -72.61 -4.93 -70.37
N GLY A 18 -71.76 -4.24 -71.14
CA GLY A 18 -71.98 -2.82 -71.49
C GLY A 18 -70.77 -1.94 -71.21
N ILE A 19 -69.79 -1.87 -72.11
CA ILE A 19 -69.68 -0.82 -73.16
C ILE A 19 -69.67 0.59 -72.54
N ALA A 20 -68.47 1.21 -72.45
CA ALA A 20 -68.08 2.35 -73.29
C ALA A 20 -66.79 2.99 -72.75
N LEU A 21 -66.00 3.55 -73.68
CA LEU A 21 -64.83 4.41 -73.49
C LEU A 21 -63.56 3.76 -72.90
N CYS A 22 -62.60 3.46 -73.77
CA CYS A 22 -61.43 4.33 -73.90
C CYS A 22 -60.58 3.88 -75.10
N SER A 23 -60.80 4.59 -76.20
CA SER A 23 -59.78 4.94 -77.18
C SER A 23 -58.47 5.33 -76.49
N GLN A 24 -57.41 4.54 -76.70
CA GLN A 24 -55.98 4.92 -76.78
C GLN A 24 -55.12 3.69 -76.48
N LEU A 25 -55.01 2.79 -77.45
CA LEU A 25 -53.92 1.82 -77.54
C LEU A 25 -53.00 2.27 -78.67
N LEU A 26 -51.69 2.23 -78.38
CA LEU A 26 -50.54 2.27 -79.28
C LEU A 26 -50.00 3.65 -79.69
N VAL A 27 -49.20 4.24 -78.80
CA VAL A 27 -47.97 4.94 -79.20
C VAL A 27 -46.83 4.30 -78.41
N PRO A 28 -45.88 3.57 -79.03
CA PRO A 28 -44.60 3.32 -78.40
C PRO A 28 -43.85 4.66 -78.42
N ALA A 29 -43.72 5.29 -77.27
CA ALA A 29 -42.73 6.34 -77.12
C ALA A 29 -41.36 5.67 -77.30
N PHE A 30 -40.77 5.79 -78.48
CA PHE A 30 -39.35 5.50 -78.70
C PHE A 30 -38.56 6.42 -77.77
N ALA A 31 -38.10 5.89 -76.64
CA ALA A 31 -36.88 6.38 -76.03
C ALA A 31 -35.79 6.19 -77.08
N LYS A 32 -35.29 7.27 -77.67
CA LYS A 32 -34.07 7.22 -78.48
C LYS A 32 -32.94 6.84 -77.53
N ALA A 33 -32.56 5.57 -77.49
CA ALA A 33 -31.28 5.16 -76.90
C ALA A 33 -30.19 5.89 -77.67
N ASP A 34 -29.33 6.64 -76.96
CA ASP A 34 -28.11 7.22 -77.51
C ASP A 34 -26.98 6.23 -77.21
N PRO A 35 -26.57 5.39 -78.19
CA PRO A 35 -25.60 4.33 -77.94
C PRO A 35 -24.24 4.88 -77.51
N ALA A 36 -23.93 6.13 -77.87
CA ALA A 36 -22.70 6.80 -77.47
C ALA A 36 -22.74 7.22 -75.99
N TYR A 37 -23.89 7.70 -75.51
CA TYR A 37 -24.08 8.02 -74.09
C TYR A 37 -24.05 6.75 -73.22
N ASP A 38 -24.75 5.70 -73.64
CA ASP A 38 -24.77 4.42 -72.89
C ASP A 38 -23.37 3.80 -72.79
N ALA A 39 -22.54 3.92 -73.83
CA ALA A 39 -21.15 3.47 -73.80
C ALA A 39 -20.31 4.22 -72.74
N LEU A 40 -20.56 5.51 -72.53
CA LEU A 40 -19.89 6.32 -71.51
C LEU A 40 -20.31 5.91 -70.09
N ILE A 41 -21.58 5.57 -69.88
CA ILE A 41 -22.06 5.05 -68.59
C ILE A 41 -21.43 3.68 -68.30
N ILE A 42 -21.29 2.82 -69.30
CA ILE A 42 -20.61 1.51 -69.16
C ILE A 42 -19.12 1.71 -68.84
N GLN A 43 -18.43 2.64 -69.51
CA GLN A 43 -17.04 2.98 -69.20
C GLN A 43 -16.88 3.52 -67.78
N ALA A 44 -17.80 4.36 -67.32
CA ALA A 44 -17.81 4.86 -65.95
C ALA A 44 -18.00 3.74 -64.93
N ARG A 45 -18.89 2.77 -65.19
CA ARG A 45 -19.04 1.57 -64.33
C ARG A 45 -17.77 0.73 -64.25
N ASN A 46 -16.95 0.74 -65.30
CA ASN A 46 -15.66 0.05 -65.36
C ASN A 46 -14.49 0.88 -64.80
N GLY A 47 -14.76 2.02 -64.15
CA GLY A 47 -13.75 2.84 -63.46
C GLY A 47 -13.18 4.01 -64.26
N ASN A 48 -13.59 4.20 -65.53
CA ASN A 48 -13.17 5.35 -66.33
C ASN A 48 -14.24 6.45 -66.31
N PHE A 49 -14.22 7.27 -65.26
CA PHE A 49 -15.27 8.27 -64.99
C PHE A 49 -15.15 9.55 -65.83
N THR A 50 -13.92 9.92 -66.21
CA THR A 50 -13.58 11.22 -66.81
C THR A 50 -14.35 11.52 -68.11
N PRO A 51 -14.49 10.59 -69.07
CA PRO A 51 -15.22 10.85 -70.31
C PRO A 51 -16.70 11.16 -70.06
N ALA A 52 -17.35 10.37 -69.21
CA ALA A 52 -18.75 10.54 -68.87
C ALA A 52 -19.01 11.87 -68.12
N LEU A 53 -18.17 12.19 -67.13
CA LEU A 53 -18.27 13.45 -66.39
C LEU A 53 -18.02 14.67 -67.27
N THR A 54 -17.06 14.59 -68.20
CA THR A 54 -16.77 15.70 -69.13
C THR A 54 -17.98 16.02 -70.00
N GLN A 55 -18.64 14.99 -70.55
CA GLN A 55 -19.84 15.17 -71.36
C GLN A 55 -21.03 15.70 -70.53
N LEU A 56 -21.21 15.18 -69.31
CA LEU A 56 -22.29 15.61 -68.41
C LEU A 56 -22.12 17.07 -67.94
N ARG A 57 -20.89 17.53 -67.71
CA ARG A 57 -20.58 18.94 -67.36
C ARG A 57 -20.87 19.93 -68.49
N GLN A 58 -20.80 19.49 -69.75
CA GLN A 58 -21.02 20.36 -70.92
C GLN A 58 -22.50 20.60 -71.23
N LEU A 59 -23.41 19.80 -70.66
CA LEU A 59 -24.84 19.96 -70.85
C LEU A 59 -25.37 21.07 -69.92
N SER A 60 -26.06 22.07 -70.48
CA SER A 60 -26.71 23.13 -69.70
C SER A 60 -27.84 22.58 -68.82
N SER A 61 -28.06 23.18 -67.65
CA SER A 61 -29.04 22.71 -66.65
C SER A 61 -30.47 22.55 -67.19
N GLU A 62 -30.87 23.37 -68.16
CA GLU A 62 -32.17 23.30 -68.84
C GLU A 62 -32.29 22.13 -69.83
N ARG A 63 -31.16 21.63 -70.37
CA ARG A 63 -31.13 20.55 -71.36
C ARG A 63 -30.92 19.16 -70.76
N GLN A 64 -30.49 19.07 -69.50
CA GLN A 64 -30.28 17.78 -68.84
C GLN A 64 -31.61 17.13 -68.45
N THR A 65 -31.77 15.84 -68.76
CA THR A 65 -32.89 15.04 -68.26
C THR A 65 -32.67 14.62 -66.79
N PRO A 66 -33.72 14.31 -66.02
CA PRO A 66 -33.56 13.79 -64.65
C PRO A 66 -32.70 12.51 -64.56
N GLY A 67 -32.70 11.69 -65.62
CA GLY A 67 -31.83 10.52 -65.75
C GLY A 67 -30.35 10.92 -65.86
N GLN A 68 -30.03 11.86 -66.75
CA GLN A 68 -28.66 12.36 -66.91
C GLN A 68 -28.10 13.05 -65.65
N VAL A 69 -28.94 13.80 -64.92
CA VAL A 69 -28.57 14.36 -63.61
C VAL A 69 -28.29 13.24 -62.60
N SER A 70 -29.11 12.18 -62.61
CA SER A 70 -28.91 11.02 -61.73
C SER A 70 -27.59 10.30 -62.04
N ASP A 71 -27.28 10.10 -63.31
CA ASP A 71 -26.02 9.48 -63.75
C ASP A 71 -24.82 10.36 -63.40
N HIS A 72 -24.93 11.69 -63.52
CA HIS A 72 -23.88 12.63 -63.09
C HIS A 72 -23.59 12.48 -61.60
N LEU A 73 -24.62 12.50 -60.75
CA LEU A 73 -24.47 12.33 -59.30
C LEU A 73 -23.82 10.99 -58.94
N VAL A 74 -24.26 9.90 -59.58
CA VAL A 74 -23.73 8.55 -59.30
C VAL A 74 -22.28 8.42 -59.76
N ILE A 75 -21.94 8.87 -60.98
CA ILE A 75 -20.58 8.77 -61.53
C ILE A 75 -19.61 9.69 -60.79
N ALA A 76 -20.03 10.91 -60.43
CA ALA A 76 -19.22 11.81 -59.61
C ALA A 76 -18.98 11.21 -58.22
N GLY A 77 -19.99 10.54 -57.66
CA GLY A 77 -19.84 9.79 -56.41
C GLY A 77 -18.88 8.60 -56.51
N TRP A 78 -18.89 7.85 -57.62
CA TRP A 78 -17.91 6.79 -57.88
C TRP A 78 -16.48 7.33 -58.04
N ALA A 79 -16.35 8.53 -58.62
CA ALA A 79 -15.08 9.25 -58.74
C ALA A 79 -14.60 9.91 -57.44
N GLY A 80 -15.36 9.81 -56.34
CA GLY A 80 -15.04 10.44 -55.05
C GLY A 80 -15.14 11.97 -55.06
N GLN A 81 -15.86 12.55 -56.03
CA GLN A 81 -16.01 14.00 -56.20
C GLN A 81 -17.18 14.53 -55.38
N ASP A 82 -17.08 14.39 -54.06
CA ASP A 82 -18.16 14.73 -53.10
C ASP A 82 -18.66 16.18 -53.23
N ALA A 83 -17.75 17.13 -53.52
CA ALA A 83 -18.11 18.53 -53.75
C ALA A 83 -18.97 18.71 -55.02
N GLU A 84 -18.64 18.00 -56.09
CA GLU A 84 -19.39 18.05 -57.34
C GLU A 84 -20.77 17.41 -57.19
N VAL A 85 -20.86 16.28 -56.48
CA VAL A 85 -22.15 15.63 -56.18
C VAL A 85 -23.09 16.59 -55.46
N LEU A 86 -22.63 17.27 -54.40
CA LEU A 86 -23.49 18.21 -53.68
C LEU A 86 -23.82 19.46 -54.50
N GLN A 87 -22.87 19.97 -55.29
CA GLN A 87 -23.11 21.12 -56.17
C GLN A 87 -24.19 20.81 -57.21
N VAL A 88 -24.08 19.67 -57.89
CA VAL A 88 -25.05 19.24 -58.91
C VAL A 88 -26.41 18.95 -58.26
N TYR A 89 -26.44 18.32 -57.09
CA TYR A 89 -27.68 18.02 -56.39
C TYR A 89 -28.42 19.29 -55.94
N GLU A 90 -27.74 20.23 -55.31
CA GLU A 90 -28.35 21.48 -54.84
C GLU A 90 -28.78 22.39 -55.99
N ALA A 91 -27.98 22.49 -57.05
CA ALA A 91 -28.29 23.37 -58.18
C ALA A 91 -29.34 22.80 -59.14
N GLN A 92 -29.36 21.48 -59.34
CA GLN A 92 -30.11 20.85 -60.43
C GLN A 92 -30.97 19.67 -60.00
N GLY A 93 -30.61 18.97 -58.91
CA GLY A 93 -31.23 17.71 -58.49
C GLY A 93 -32.39 17.83 -57.49
N LYS A 94 -32.36 18.81 -56.58
CA LYS A 94 -33.23 18.90 -55.39
C LYS A 94 -34.74 18.82 -55.66
N HIS A 95 -35.19 19.39 -56.78
CA HIS A 95 -36.60 19.43 -57.18
C HIS A 95 -36.92 18.50 -58.36
N ARG A 96 -35.97 17.65 -58.78
CA ARG A 96 -36.14 16.72 -59.90
C ARG A 96 -36.42 15.30 -59.42
N ASN A 97 -37.00 14.52 -60.32
CA ASN A 97 -37.24 13.10 -60.08
C ASN A 97 -35.95 12.28 -60.30
N LEU A 98 -35.09 12.21 -59.29
CA LEU A 98 -33.81 11.48 -59.33
C LEU A 98 -33.97 9.98 -59.10
N SER A 99 -33.05 9.16 -59.60
CA SER A 99 -33.02 7.72 -59.31
C SER A 99 -32.73 7.46 -57.83
N THR A 100 -33.19 6.32 -57.31
CA THR A 100 -32.91 5.91 -55.92
C THR A 100 -31.41 5.82 -55.64
N GLN A 101 -30.64 5.34 -56.62
CA GLN A 101 -29.18 5.25 -56.54
C GLN A 101 -28.50 6.63 -56.50
N ALA A 102 -29.02 7.61 -57.23
CA ALA A 102 -28.54 8.99 -57.16
C ALA A 102 -28.86 9.62 -55.79
N LEU A 103 -30.07 9.43 -55.27
CA LEU A 103 -30.43 9.88 -53.92
C LEU A 103 -29.56 9.21 -52.84
N ALA A 104 -29.29 7.90 -52.95
CA ALA A 104 -28.38 7.18 -52.05
C ALA A 104 -26.96 7.77 -52.10
N THR A 105 -26.47 8.10 -53.30
CA THR A 105 -25.15 8.70 -53.51
C THR A 105 -25.07 10.08 -52.86
N VAL A 106 -26.07 10.93 -53.08
CA VAL A 106 -26.18 12.25 -52.46
C VAL A 106 -26.24 12.14 -50.94
N ALA A 107 -27.07 11.24 -50.40
CA ALA A 107 -27.22 11.05 -48.97
C ALA A 107 -25.90 10.58 -48.32
N ARG A 108 -25.20 9.63 -48.94
CA ARG A 108 -23.85 9.22 -48.54
C ARG A 108 -22.84 10.37 -48.61
N THR A 109 -22.94 11.22 -49.63
CA THR A 109 -22.05 12.39 -49.78
C THR A 109 -22.28 13.42 -48.67
N TYR A 110 -23.54 13.73 -48.35
CA TYR A 110 -23.86 14.57 -47.20
C TYR A 110 -23.33 13.98 -45.89
N ARG A 111 -23.44 12.66 -45.71
CA ARG A 111 -22.84 11.97 -44.55
C ARG A 111 -21.32 12.13 -44.54
N ASN A 112 -20.63 11.91 -45.65
CA ASN A 112 -19.17 12.11 -45.75
C ASN A 112 -18.76 13.54 -45.36
N GLN A 113 -19.56 14.53 -45.76
CA GLN A 113 -19.34 15.95 -45.41
C GLN A 113 -19.89 16.35 -44.03
N LYS A 114 -20.28 15.38 -43.19
CA LYS A 114 -20.80 15.60 -41.84
C LYS A 114 -22.10 16.41 -41.76
N GLN A 115 -22.85 16.49 -42.87
CA GLN A 115 -24.14 17.15 -42.97
C GLN A 115 -25.26 16.15 -42.69
N TRP A 116 -25.37 15.74 -41.42
CA TRP A 116 -26.18 14.58 -40.99
C TRP A 116 -27.68 14.76 -41.26
N ALA A 117 -28.22 15.95 -40.98
CA ALA A 117 -29.65 16.24 -41.15
C ALA A 117 -30.06 16.20 -42.64
N GLN A 118 -29.21 16.73 -43.52
CA GLN A 118 -29.41 16.68 -44.96
C GLN A 118 -29.31 15.24 -45.47
N ALA A 119 -28.29 14.49 -45.03
CA ALA A 119 -28.13 13.08 -45.37
C ALA A 119 -29.37 12.25 -44.98
N GLU A 120 -29.86 12.43 -43.75
CA GLU A 120 -31.06 11.77 -43.25
C GLU A 120 -32.31 12.12 -44.07
N ALA A 121 -32.50 13.39 -44.41
CA ALA A 121 -33.63 13.83 -45.24
C ALA A 121 -33.61 13.17 -46.63
N VAL A 122 -32.44 13.10 -47.27
CA VAL A 122 -32.29 12.47 -48.59
C VAL A 122 -32.45 10.94 -48.50
N TYR A 123 -31.92 10.29 -47.45
CA TYR A 123 -32.17 8.85 -47.23
C TYR A 123 -33.67 8.56 -47.02
N ARG A 124 -34.38 9.40 -46.24
CA ARG A 124 -35.84 9.28 -46.09
C ARG A 124 -36.57 9.46 -47.41
N GLN A 125 -36.16 10.43 -48.24
CA GLN A 125 -36.71 10.63 -49.58
C GLN A 125 -36.50 9.41 -50.49
N ALA A 126 -35.33 8.78 -50.43
CA ALA A 126 -35.04 7.56 -51.17
C ALA A 126 -35.90 6.38 -50.67
N LEU A 127 -36.08 6.26 -49.35
CA LEU A 127 -36.92 5.23 -48.72
C LEU A 127 -38.41 5.40 -48.99
N LEU A 128 -38.91 6.61 -49.29
CA LEU A 128 -40.30 6.79 -49.74
C LEU A 128 -40.57 6.07 -51.08
N ARG A 129 -39.53 5.91 -51.92
CA ARG A 129 -39.63 5.24 -53.23
C ARG A 129 -39.43 3.75 -53.10
N GLU A 130 -38.45 3.34 -52.30
CA GLU A 130 -38.13 1.94 -52.05
C GLU A 130 -38.11 1.65 -50.54
N PRO A 131 -39.28 1.50 -49.89
CA PRO A 131 -39.37 1.34 -48.44
C PRO A 131 -38.62 0.12 -47.89
N ASN A 132 -38.46 -0.92 -48.72
CA ASN A 132 -37.84 -2.19 -48.35
C ASN A 132 -36.37 -2.32 -48.81
N ASN A 133 -35.77 -1.25 -49.35
CA ASN A 133 -34.38 -1.28 -49.77
C ASN A 133 -33.45 -1.25 -48.55
N VAL A 134 -32.77 -2.37 -48.31
CA VAL A 134 -31.94 -2.58 -47.13
C VAL A 134 -30.72 -1.67 -47.12
N ASP A 135 -30.09 -1.42 -48.27
CA ASP A 135 -28.91 -0.57 -48.37
C ASP A 135 -29.23 0.87 -47.97
N LEU A 136 -30.42 1.36 -48.34
CA LEU A 136 -30.92 2.67 -47.89
C LEU A 136 -31.23 2.69 -46.39
N GLN A 137 -31.84 1.62 -45.86
CA GLN A 137 -32.12 1.53 -44.43
C GLN A 137 -30.84 1.46 -43.59
N LEU A 138 -29.80 0.75 -44.05
CA LEU A 138 -28.48 0.71 -43.44
C LEU A 138 -27.77 2.07 -43.55
N GLY A 139 -27.79 2.70 -44.73
CA GLY A 139 -27.20 4.02 -44.94
C GLY A 139 -27.83 5.10 -44.05
N LEU A 140 -29.16 5.05 -43.87
CA LEU A 140 -29.88 5.89 -42.92
C LEU A 140 -29.40 5.59 -41.48
N ALA A 141 -29.37 4.32 -41.06
CA ALA A 141 -28.95 3.98 -39.71
C ALA A 141 -27.53 4.44 -39.37
N LEU A 142 -26.59 4.26 -40.31
CA LEU A 142 -25.21 4.73 -40.16
C LEU A 142 -25.14 6.26 -40.05
N THR A 143 -25.98 6.98 -40.81
CA THR A 143 -26.09 8.44 -40.74
C THR A 143 -26.66 8.89 -39.39
N GLN A 144 -27.69 8.21 -38.90
CA GLN A 144 -28.28 8.49 -37.58
C GLN A 144 -27.25 8.25 -36.46
N ALA A 145 -26.48 7.15 -36.55
CA ALA A 145 -25.42 6.85 -35.60
C ALA A 145 -24.32 7.94 -35.56
N ASP A 146 -23.91 8.45 -36.72
CA ASP A 146 -22.92 9.54 -36.79
C ASP A 146 -23.49 10.91 -36.39
N GLY A 147 -24.79 11.13 -36.63
CA GLY A 147 -25.52 12.34 -36.25
C GLY A 147 -25.91 12.42 -34.78
N GLY A 148 -25.46 11.48 -33.93
CA GLY A 148 -25.75 11.46 -32.49
C GLY A 148 -27.06 10.76 -32.10
N GLN A 149 -27.83 10.26 -33.06
CA GLN A 149 -29.07 9.50 -32.86
C GLN A 149 -28.79 7.99 -32.67
N ALA A 150 -27.84 7.66 -31.80
CA ALA A 150 -27.33 6.29 -31.67
C ALA A 150 -28.40 5.27 -31.24
N SER A 151 -29.31 5.63 -30.33
CA SER A 151 -30.39 4.75 -29.85
C SER A 151 -31.35 4.33 -30.97
N GLU A 152 -31.70 5.27 -31.85
CA GLU A 152 -32.59 5.04 -32.99
C GLU A 152 -31.90 4.20 -34.06
N ALA A 153 -30.61 4.47 -34.29
CA ALA A 153 -29.77 3.67 -35.17
C ALA A 153 -29.66 2.21 -34.69
N VAL A 154 -29.46 1.99 -33.39
CA VAL A 154 -29.43 0.65 -32.77
C VAL A 154 -30.77 -0.06 -32.93
N GLN A 155 -31.89 0.62 -32.67
CA GLN A 155 -33.21 0.01 -32.83
C GLN A 155 -33.47 -0.42 -34.28
N ARG A 156 -33.15 0.45 -35.24
CA ARG A 156 -33.32 0.18 -36.67
C ARG A 156 -32.44 -0.98 -37.14
N THR A 157 -31.16 -0.97 -36.79
CA THR A 157 -30.21 -2.01 -37.19
C THR A 157 -30.50 -3.36 -36.52
N ARG A 158 -31.01 -3.36 -35.27
CA ARG A 158 -31.46 -4.59 -34.61
C ARG A 158 -32.63 -5.25 -35.35
N ALA A 159 -33.60 -4.47 -35.83
CA ALA A 159 -34.68 -4.99 -36.67
C ALA A 159 -34.16 -5.54 -38.00
N LEU A 160 -33.18 -4.87 -38.62
CA LEU A 160 -32.55 -5.32 -39.86
C LEU A 160 -31.83 -6.66 -39.68
N VAL A 161 -31.06 -6.82 -38.60
CA VAL A 161 -30.37 -8.08 -38.25
C VAL A 161 -31.38 -9.18 -37.94
N ALA A 162 -32.45 -8.90 -37.17
CA ALA A 162 -33.49 -9.89 -36.87
C ALA A 162 -34.16 -10.44 -38.14
N ALA A 163 -34.33 -9.61 -39.18
CA ALA A 163 -34.90 -10.03 -40.45
C ALA A 163 -33.99 -10.95 -41.28
N LYS A 164 -32.66 -10.81 -41.16
CA LYS A 164 -31.67 -11.73 -41.76
C LYS A 164 -30.44 -11.87 -40.85
N PRO A 165 -30.47 -12.82 -39.90
CA PRO A 165 -29.40 -12.97 -38.93
C PRO A 165 -28.05 -13.37 -39.53
N ASP A 166 -28.01 -13.89 -40.77
CA ASP A 166 -26.78 -14.34 -41.40
C ASP A 166 -26.14 -13.34 -42.38
N ASP A 167 -26.67 -12.12 -42.45
CA ASP A 167 -26.13 -11.06 -43.31
C ASP A 167 -25.02 -10.27 -42.58
N PRO A 168 -23.74 -10.40 -42.98
CA PRO A 168 -22.63 -9.75 -42.29
C PRO A 168 -22.70 -8.22 -42.38
N ASN A 169 -23.25 -7.64 -43.45
CA ASN A 169 -23.34 -6.19 -43.61
C ASN A 169 -24.33 -5.57 -42.62
N ARG A 170 -25.43 -6.27 -42.33
CA ARG A 170 -26.41 -5.83 -41.33
C ARG A 170 -25.83 -5.87 -39.93
N ARG A 171 -25.07 -6.92 -39.62
CA ARG A 171 -24.37 -7.07 -38.33
C ARG A 171 -23.30 -6.01 -38.16
N MET A 172 -22.50 -5.74 -39.20
CA MET A 172 -21.55 -4.63 -39.19
C MET A 172 -22.22 -3.28 -38.90
N ALA A 173 -23.37 -3.00 -39.52
CA ALA A 173 -24.09 -1.76 -39.26
C ALA A 173 -24.65 -1.68 -37.82
N LEU A 174 -25.13 -2.79 -37.27
CA LEU A 174 -25.53 -2.87 -35.87
C LEU A 174 -24.33 -2.67 -34.93
N GLY A 175 -23.21 -3.36 -35.18
CA GLY A 175 -21.97 -3.18 -34.43
C GLY A 175 -21.46 -1.73 -34.47
N TYR A 176 -21.54 -1.07 -35.63
CA TYR A 176 -21.21 0.34 -35.77
C TYR A 176 -22.14 1.26 -34.96
N ALA A 177 -23.46 1.04 -35.04
CA ALA A 177 -24.43 1.80 -34.26
C ALA A 177 -24.24 1.61 -32.75
N LEU A 178 -23.98 0.38 -32.30
CA LEU A 178 -23.66 0.05 -30.91
C LEU A 178 -22.37 0.71 -30.44
N THR A 179 -21.34 0.75 -31.30
CA THR A 179 -20.08 1.46 -31.03
C THR A 179 -20.32 2.96 -30.83
N ARG A 180 -21.17 3.57 -31.67
CA ARG A 180 -21.57 4.99 -31.51
C ARG A 180 -22.43 5.23 -30.27
N ALA A 181 -23.15 4.20 -29.81
CA ALA A 181 -23.90 4.23 -28.55
C ALA A 181 -23.03 3.98 -27.30
N GLY A 182 -21.73 3.70 -27.46
CA GLY A 182 -20.82 3.38 -26.35
C GLY A 182 -20.97 1.95 -25.80
N LEU A 183 -21.74 1.09 -26.47
CA LEU A 183 -22.00 -0.29 -26.07
C LEU A 183 -20.93 -1.23 -26.67
N ASN A 184 -19.68 -1.09 -26.23
CA ASN A 184 -18.53 -1.74 -26.87
C ASN A 184 -18.58 -3.28 -26.86
N TYR A 185 -19.10 -3.91 -25.80
CA TYR A 185 -19.22 -5.37 -25.74
C TYR A 185 -20.32 -5.92 -26.65
N ASP A 186 -21.47 -5.24 -26.71
CA ASP A 186 -22.54 -5.59 -27.65
C ASP A 186 -22.07 -5.37 -29.11
N ALA A 187 -21.33 -4.30 -29.35
CA ALA A 187 -20.73 -4.03 -30.64
C ALA A 187 -19.75 -5.15 -31.05
N LEU A 188 -18.85 -5.54 -30.13
CA LEU A 188 -17.92 -6.64 -30.35
C LEU A 188 -18.65 -7.93 -30.70
N HIS A 189 -19.76 -8.26 -30.01
CA HIS A 189 -20.55 -9.43 -30.35
C HIS A 189 -21.03 -9.40 -31.80
N GLU A 190 -21.55 -8.27 -32.28
CA GLU A 190 -22.06 -8.18 -33.66
C GLU A 190 -20.94 -8.19 -34.70
N PHE A 191 -19.79 -7.58 -34.40
CA PHE A 191 -18.61 -7.68 -35.26
C PHE A 191 -18.01 -9.08 -35.29
N ASP A 192 -17.99 -9.80 -34.16
CA ASP A 192 -17.61 -11.21 -34.09
C ASP A 192 -18.51 -12.08 -34.96
N GLN A 193 -19.83 -11.87 -34.85
CA GLN A 193 -20.80 -12.57 -35.68
C GLN A 193 -20.67 -12.23 -37.18
N ALA A 194 -20.30 -11.00 -37.53
CA ALA A 194 -19.97 -10.64 -38.92
C ALA A 194 -18.67 -11.31 -39.39
N PHE A 195 -17.64 -11.35 -38.53
CA PHE A 195 -16.34 -11.94 -38.81
C PHE A 195 -16.43 -13.46 -39.02
N ILE A 196 -17.22 -14.18 -38.23
CA ILE A 196 -17.47 -15.62 -38.43
C ILE A 196 -18.05 -15.91 -39.83
N ARG A 197 -18.85 -14.98 -40.39
CA ARG A 197 -19.57 -15.18 -41.66
C ARG A 197 -18.81 -14.69 -42.88
N ALA A 198 -18.01 -13.63 -42.74
CA ALA A 198 -17.32 -12.97 -43.85
C ALA A 198 -15.95 -12.40 -43.45
N GLY A 199 -15.22 -13.11 -42.57
CA GLY A 199 -13.93 -12.67 -42.07
C GLY A 199 -12.81 -12.65 -43.11
N ASP A 200 -13.00 -13.22 -44.30
CA ASP A 200 -12.10 -13.09 -45.44
C ASP A 200 -12.10 -11.65 -46.01
N LYS A 201 -13.20 -10.91 -45.86
CA LYS A 201 -13.30 -9.54 -46.32
C LYS A 201 -12.47 -8.57 -45.45
N PRO A 202 -11.63 -7.71 -46.07
CA PRO A 202 -10.77 -6.79 -45.31
C PRO A 202 -11.52 -5.81 -44.40
N ASP A 203 -12.66 -5.26 -44.84
CA ASP A 203 -13.47 -4.35 -44.05
C ASP A 203 -14.05 -5.01 -42.79
N VAL A 204 -14.61 -6.22 -42.93
CA VAL A 204 -15.12 -7.00 -41.79
C VAL A 204 -14.00 -7.30 -40.79
N ALA A 205 -12.86 -7.78 -41.28
CA ALA A 205 -11.71 -8.09 -40.43
C ALA A 205 -11.15 -6.84 -39.72
N ARG A 206 -11.08 -5.70 -40.40
CA ARG A 206 -10.62 -4.43 -39.82
C ARG A 206 -11.54 -3.96 -38.70
N GLU A 207 -12.85 -3.93 -38.94
CA GLU A 207 -13.81 -3.48 -37.93
C GLU A 207 -13.84 -4.43 -36.72
N TYR A 208 -13.65 -5.74 -36.94
CA TYR A 208 -13.53 -6.69 -35.83
C TYR A 208 -12.28 -6.44 -34.97
N ILE A 209 -11.11 -6.16 -35.57
CA ILE A 209 -9.89 -5.80 -34.83
C ILE A 209 -10.10 -4.51 -34.02
N VAL A 210 -10.71 -3.49 -34.63
CA VAL A 210 -11.03 -2.22 -33.94
C VAL A 210 -12.05 -2.44 -32.82
N ALA A 211 -13.02 -3.32 -33.00
CA ALA A 211 -14.00 -3.67 -31.97
C ALA A 211 -13.34 -4.39 -30.78
N LEU A 212 -12.41 -5.32 -31.04
CA LEU A 212 -11.60 -5.96 -30.00
C LEU A 212 -10.81 -4.91 -29.20
N GLN A 213 -10.15 -3.97 -29.88
CA GLN A 213 -9.42 -2.87 -29.22
C GLN A 213 -10.35 -2.03 -28.33
N LYS A 214 -11.52 -1.60 -28.84
CA LYS A 214 -12.50 -0.81 -28.08
C LYS A 214 -13.13 -1.57 -26.91
N ALA A 215 -13.20 -2.88 -27.01
CA ALA A 215 -13.62 -3.77 -25.93
C ALA A 215 -12.50 -4.08 -24.92
N ARG A 216 -11.35 -3.39 -25.01
CA ARG A 216 -10.16 -3.59 -24.17
C ARG A 216 -9.58 -5.00 -24.28
N LEU A 217 -9.57 -5.56 -25.49
CA LEU A 217 -8.95 -6.85 -25.84
C LEU A 217 -7.79 -6.65 -26.84
N PRO A 218 -6.72 -5.92 -26.48
CA PRO A 218 -5.67 -5.54 -27.43
C PRO A 218 -4.78 -6.72 -27.83
N GLU A 219 -4.55 -7.72 -26.97
CA GLU A 219 -3.76 -8.89 -27.36
C GLU A 219 -4.36 -9.69 -28.54
N PRO A 220 -5.63 -10.16 -28.50
CA PRO A 220 -6.21 -10.86 -29.64
C PRO A 220 -6.34 -9.96 -30.87
N ALA A 221 -6.61 -8.66 -30.69
CA ALA A 221 -6.60 -7.68 -31.78
C ALA A 221 -5.24 -7.60 -32.48
N LEU A 222 -4.14 -7.50 -31.70
CA LEU A 222 -2.79 -7.39 -32.24
C LEU A 222 -2.35 -8.70 -32.93
N ARG A 223 -2.70 -9.84 -32.35
CA ARG A 223 -2.46 -11.16 -32.96
C ARG A 223 -3.16 -11.29 -34.32
N LEU A 224 -4.42 -10.85 -34.41
CA LEU A 224 -5.16 -10.87 -35.66
C LEU A 224 -4.61 -9.86 -36.68
N SER A 225 -4.22 -8.66 -36.25
CA SER A 225 -3.55 -7.67 -37.10
C SER A 225 -2.25 -8.22 -37.71
N ALA A 226 -1.43 -8.92 -36.91
CA ALA A 226 -0.18 -9.53 -37.38
C ALA A 226 -0.39 -10.60 -38.47
N LEU A 227 -1.52 -11.33 -38.44
CA LEU A 227 -1.88 -12.28 -39.49
C LEU A 227 -2.31 -11.60 -40.80
N ARG A 228 -2.62 -10.30 -40.78
CA ARG A 228 -3.07 -9.53 -41.94
C ARG A 228 -2.35 -8.17 -42.04
N PRO A 229 -1.06 -8.16 -42.42
CA PRO A 229 -0.29 -6.93 -42.54
C PRO A 229 -0.93 -5.93 -43.51
N GLY A 230 -0.94 -4.65 -43.15
CA GLY A 230 -1.49 -3.56 -43.97
C GLY A 230 -3.01 -3.35 -43.84
N LEU A 231 -3.69 -4.11 -42.97
CA LEU A 231 -5.12 -3.96 -42.74
C LEU A 231 -5.50 -2.75 -41.87
N LEU A 232 -4.66 -2.42 -40.89
CA LEU A 232 -4.76 -1.23 -40.06
C LEU A 232 -3.83 -0.13 -40.57
N ASP A 233 -4.23 1.12 -40.40
CA ASP A 233 -3.31 2.25 -40.59
C ASP A 233 -2.27 2.31 -39.46
N ALA A 234 -1.18 3.05 -39.70
CA ALA A 234 -0.05 3.12 -38.78
C ALA A 234 -0.43 3.69 -37.40
N VAL A 235 -1.39 4.61 -37.32
CA VAL A 235 -1.81 5.23 -36.04
C VAL A 235 -2.63 4.23 -35.23
N THR A 236 -3.59 3.54 -35.86
CA THR A 236 -4.37 2.50 -35.19
C THR A 236 -3.48 1.35 -34.72
N GLN A 237 -2.55 0.90 -35.56
CA GLN A 237 -1.57 -0.13 -35.21
C GLN A 237 -0.70 0.30 -34.01
N ARG A 238 -0.18 1.54 -34.02
CA ARG A 238 0.64 2.09 -32.93
C ARG A 238 -0.13 2.15 -31.60
N ARG A 239 -1.36 2.64 -31.62
CA ARG A 239 -2.21 2.72 -30.42
C ARG A 239 -2.53 1.34 -29.86
N LEU A 240 -2.80 0.37 -30.74
CA LEU A 240 -3.04 -1.00 -30.34
C LEU A 240 -1.83 -1.65 -29.66
N GLU A 241 -0.61 -1.38 -30.13
CA GLU A 241 0.63 -1.82 -29.47
C GLU A 241 0.76 -1.19 -28.06
N GLY A 242 0.44 0.10 -27.92
CA GLY A 242 0.40 0.80 -26.63
C GLY A 242 -0.66 0.25 -25.67
N ASP A 243 -1.87 -0.03 -26.16
CA ASP A 243 -2.97 -0.58 -25.36
C ASP A 243 -2.61 -1.95 -24.76
N LEU A 244 -1.88 -2.78 -25.49
CA LEU A 244 -1.37 -4.07 -24.99
C LEU A 244 -0.33 -3.88 -23.88
N ALA A 245 0.58 -2.93 -24.04
CA ALA A 245 1.55 -2.62 -22.99
C ALA A 245 0.82 -2.15 -21.72
N ALA A 246 -0.18 -1.28 -21.85
CA ALA A 246 -0.98 -0.78 -20.73
C ALA A 246 -1.84 -1.87 -20.08
N GLU A 247 -2.37 -2.83 -20.86
CA GLU A 247 -3.03 -4.02 -20.32
C GLU A 247 -2.07 -4.81 -19.43
N ARG A 248 -0.84 -5.02 -19.88
CA ARG A 248 0.18 -5.74 -19.10
C ARG A 248 0.56 -4.99 -17.82
N VAL A 249 0.60 -3.66 -17.82
CA VAL A 249 0.80 -2.88 -16.59
C VAL A 249 -0.28 -3.19 -15.55
N ARG A 250 -1.55 -3.11 -15.95
CA ARG A 250 -2.68 -3.46 -15.07
C ARG A 250 -2.59 -4.91 -14.58
N MET A 251 -2.18 -5.83 -15.46
CA MET A 251 -2.01 -7.23 -15.11
C MET A 251 -0.85 -7.48 -14.13
N ALA A 252 0.18 -6.64 -14.15
CA ALA A 252 1.40 -6.82 -13.35
C ALA A 252 1.17 -6.58 -11.84
N GLU A 253 0.09 -5.91 -11.46
CA GLU A 253 -0.26 -5.67 -10.06
C GLU A 253 -1.02 -6.85 -9.42
N PHE A 254 -1.50 -7.82 -10.21
CA PHE A 254 -2.21 -8.98 -9.67
C PHE A 254 -1.25 -10.06 -9.15
N ALA A 255 -1.73 -10.80 -8.15
CA ALA A 255 -1.02 -11.97 -7.62
C ALA A 255 -0.75 -13.00 -8.73
N THR A 256 0.49 -13.51 -8.74
CA THR A 256 0.93 -14.54 -9.68
C THR A 256 0.82 -15.93 -9.04
N ARG A 257 0.98 -16.98 -9.85
CA ARG A 257 0.87 -18.37 -9.36
C ARG A 257 2.04 -18.73 -8.45
N THR A 258 3.20 -18.14 -8.70
CA THR A 258 4.42 -18.41 -7.95
C THR A 258 5.19 -17.11 -7.72
N GLU A 259 5.90 -17.03 -6.60
CA GLU A 259 6.71 -15.86 -6.25
C GLU A 259 7.77 -15.55 -7.33
N GLN A 260 8.30 -16.57 -8.01
CA GLN A 260 9.29 -16.41 -9.07
C GLN A 260 8.73 -15.71 -10.31
N GLU A 261 7.42 -15.84 -10.56
CA GLU A 261 6.76 -15.24 -11.72
C GLU A 261 6.30 -13.79 -11.46
N ARG A 262 6.43 -13.27 -10.24
CA ARG A 262 5.88 -11.97 -9.81
C ARG A 262 6.21 -10.79 -10.73
N TYR A 263 7.37 -10.83 -11.38
CA TYR A 263 7.83 -9.76 -12.26
C TYR A 263 7.70 -10.05 -13.76
N VAL A 264 7.30 -11.26 -14.15
CA VAL A 264 7.30 -11.66 -15.57
C VAL A 264 6.41 -10.76 -16.43
N ILE A 265 5.26 -10.33 -15.91
CA ILE A 265 4.35 -9.44 -16.63
C ILE A 265 4.90 -8.00 -16.65
N ALA A 266 5.43 -7.52 -15.51
CA ALA A 266 6.05 -6.20 -15.43
C ALA A 266 7.25 -6.08 -16.39
N ASP A 267 8.12 -7.09 -16.44
CA ASP A 267 9.28 -7.14 -17.33
C ASP A 267 8.86 -7.14 -18.81
N ARG A 268 7.78 -7.85 -19.17
CA ARG A 268 7.21 -7.80 -20.53
C ARG A 268 6.67 -6.41 -20.87
N ALA A 269 5.94 -5.78 -19.96
CA ALA A 269 5.42 -4.43 -20.16
C ALA A 269 6.56 -3.41 -20.36
N LEU A 270 7.62 -3.49 -19.54
CA LEU A 270 8.81 -2.65 -19.69
C LEU A 270 9.48 -2.86 -21.05
N GLN A 271 9.64 -4.11 -21.50
CA GLN A 271 10.18 -4.41 -22.83
C GLN A 271 9.30 -3.89 -23.97
N ASP A 272 7.97 -3.91 -23.82
CA ASP A 272 7.07 -3.32 -24.81
C ASP A 272 7.25 -1.81 -24.90
N TYR A 273 7.28 -1.11 -23.76
CA TYR A 273 7.49 0.33 -23.74
C TYR A 273 8.88 0.74 -24.23
N ASP A 274 9.92 0.01 -23.88
CA ASP A 274 11.27 0.29 -24.38
C ASP A 274 11.32 0.19 -25.92
N ARG A 275 10.61 -0.78 -26.51
CA ARG A 275 10.48 -0.89 -27.98
C ARG A 275 9.65 0.23 -28.59
N LEU A 276 8.52 0.59 -27.97
CA LEU A 276 7.65 1.66 -28.44
C LEU A 276 8.36 3.02 -28.42
N LEU A 277 9.03 3.35 -27.32
CA LEU A 277 9.76 4.61 -27.13
C LEU A 277 11.02 4.70 -28.01
N ALA A 278 11.66 3.57 -28.33
CA ALA A 278 12.77 3.55 -29.27
C ALA A 278 12.32 3.69 -30.74
N ARG A 279 11.17 3.11 -31.09
CA ARG A 279 10.62 3.12 -32.46
C ARG A 279 10.00 4.46 -32.83
N TRP A 280 9.34 5.10 -31.88
CA TRP A 280 8.65 6.37 -32.05
C TRP A 280 9.41 7.46 -31.28
N PRO A 281 10.48 8.03 -31.87
CA PRO A 281 11.05 9.29 -31.37
C PRO A 281 9.96 10.37 -31.37
N PRO A 282 10.20 11.59 -30.83
CA PRO A 282 9.20 12.66 -30.81
C PRO A 282 8.87 13.17 -32.23
N GLU A 283 8.14 12.36 -32.99
CA GLU A 283 7.42 12.73 -34.19
C GLU A 283 6.18 13.51 -33.75
N PRO A 284 5.84 14.63 -34.43
CA PRO A 284 4.69 15.46 -34.04
C PRO A 284 3.37 14.67 -33.92
N GLY A 285 3.18 13.66 -34.77
CA GLY A 285 1.97 12.82 -34.77
C GLY A 285 1.96 11.69 -33.74
N ALA A 286 3.05 11.48 -32.97
CA ALA A 286 3.17 10.43 -31.95
C ALA A 286 3.38 10.99 -30.53
N HIS A 287 3.58 12.30 -30.39
CA HIS A 287 3.96 12.95 -29.13
C HIS A 287 3.04 12.57 -27.96
N ASP A 288 1.72 12.71 -28.13
CA ASP A 288 0.75 12.43 -27.06
C ASP A 288 0.75 10.94 -26.65
N ASP A 289 0.90 10.03 -27.62
CA ASP A 289 0.99 8.60 -27.36
C ASP A 289 2.29 8.29 -26.58
N VAL A 290 3.42 8.93 -26.95
CA VAL A 290 4.71 8.79 -26.26
C VAL A 290 4.64 9.28 -24.82
N VAL A 291 4.01 10.43 -24.56
CA VAL A 291 3.80 10.93 -23.20
C VAL A 291 2.96 9.95 -22.38
N THR A 292 1.88 9.44 -22.96
CA THR A 292 1.01 8.43 -22.32
C THR A 292 1.80 7.17 -21.96
N TRP A 293 2.63 6.66 -22.87
CA TRP A 293 3.45 5.47 -22.60
C TRP A 293 4.50 5.69 -21.52
N ARG A 294 5.10 6.88 -21.42
CA ARG A 294 6.01 7.21 -20.32
C ARG A 294 5.29 7.19 -18.97
N ILE A 295 4.06 7.70 -18.93
CA ILE A 295 3.20 7.66 -17.74
C ILE A 295 2.84 6.22 -17.38
N ASP A 296 2.35 5.42 -18.33
CA ASP A 296 1.97 4.02 -18.06
C ASP A 296 3.17 3.17 -17.62
N ARG A 297 4.36 3.43 -18.18
CA ARG A 297 5.59 2.74 -17.81
C ARG A 297 5.95 2.90 -16.33
N LEU A 298 5.49 3.97 -15.67
CA LEU A 298 5.64 4.14 -14.21
C LEU A 298 5.01 2.98 -13.44
N GLY A 299 3.84 2.50 -13.85
CA GLY A 299 3.17 1.36 -13.22
C GLY A 299 3.95 0.07 -13.37
N ALA A 300 4.54 -0.16 -14.55
CA ALA A 300 5.41 -1.32 -14.78
C ALA A 300 6.69 -1.27 -13.93
N LEU A 301 7.29 -0.08 -13.77
CA LEU A 301 8.44 0.12 -12.89
C LEU A 301 8.08 -0.12 -11.41
N LYS A 302 6.93 0.40 -10.96
CA LYS A 302 6.38 0.16 -9.61
C LYS A 302 6.17 -1.32 -9.36
N ALA A 303 5.47 -2.01 -10.26
CA ALA A 303 5.24 -3.46 -10.17
C ALA A 303 6.56 -4.26 -10.17
N ARG A 304 7.62 -3.73 -10.79
CA ARG A 304 8.97 -4.33 -10.80
C ARG A 304 9.84 -3.97 -9.58
N ALA A 305 9.30 -3.26 -8.60
CA ALA A 305 10.00 -2.71 -7.44
C ALA A 305 11.13 -1.71 -7.78
N ARG A 306 11.06 -1.06 -8.96
CA ARG A 306 12.03 -0.04 -9.39
C ARG A 306 11.59 1.36 -8.99
N MET A 307 11.36 1.57 -7.69
CA MET A 307 10.73 2.80 -7.16
C MET A 307 11.55 4.07 -7.40
N ALA A 308 12.88 3.99 -7.33
CA ALA A 308 13.76 5.12 -7.67
C ALA A 308 13.60 5.58 -9.14
N ASP A 309 13.34 4.65 -10.05
CA ASP A 309 13.11 4.96 -11.47
C ASP A 309 11.74 5.62 -11.69
N VAL A 310 10.72 5.22 -10.93
CA VAL A 310 9.39 5.87 -10.92
C VAL A 310 9.54 7.34 -10.54
N ILE A 311 10.22 7.63 -9.43
CA ILE A 311 10.42 9.00 -8.93
C ILE A 311 11.19 9.83 -9.95
N ARG A 312 12.27 9.30 -10.52
CA ARG A 312 13.08 10.01 -11.51
C ARG A 312 12.30 10.37 -12.76
N GLU A 313 11.52 9.43 -13.30
CA GLU A 313 10.70 9.67 -14.48
C GLU A 313 9.56 10.66 -14.17
N TYR A 314 8.93 10.56 -13.00
CA TYR A 314 7.93 11.52 -12.54
C TYR A 314 8.48 12.95 -12.47
N GLU A 315 9.63 13.16 -11.84
CA GLU A 315 10.23 14.49 -11.74
C GLU A 315 10.62 15.04 -13.12
N THR A 316 11.01 14.16 -14.05
CA THR A 316 11.27 14.53 -15.45
C THR A 316 9.99 14.99 -16.16
N LEU A 317 8.91 14.19 -16.10
CA LEU A 317 7.61 14.54 -16.69
C LEU A 317 7.04 15.83 -16.09
N LYS A 318 7.19 16.03 -14.79
CA LYS A 318 6.78 17.25 -14.09
C LYS A 318 7.58 18.47 -14.56
N GLY A 319 8.89 18.33 -14.74
CA GLY A 319 9.76 19.38 -15.30
C GLY A 319 9.41 19.76 -16.74
N GLU A 320 8.85 18.82 -17.51
CA GLU A 320 8.33 19.04 -18.86
C GLU A 320 6.91 19.66 -18.87
N GLY A 321 6.28 19.84 -17.71
CA GLY A 321 4.92 20.38 -17.59
C GLY A 321 3.80 19.37 -17.86
N VAL A 322 4.10 18.06 -17.85
CA VAL A 322 3.11 17.00 -18.02
C VAL A 322 2.28 16.84 -16.75
N GLN A 323 0.95 16.90 -16.88
CA GLN A 323 0.03 16.62 -15.79
C GLN A 323 -0.30 15.12 -15.76
N LEU A 324 0.01 14.46 -14.63
CA LEU A 324 -0.27 13.04 -14.48
C LEU A 324 -1.76 12.78 -14.22
N PRO A 325 -2.34 11.74 -14.83
CA PRO A 325 -3.66 11.24 -14.48
C PRO A 325 -3.66 10.57 -13.10
N THR A 326 -4.84 10.48 -12.48
CA THR A 326 -5.05 9.95 -11.12
C THR A 326 -4.41 8.58 -10.89
N TYR A 327 -4.57 7.65 -11.83
CA TYR A 327 -4.00 6.30 -11.74
C TYR A 327 -2.46 6.29 -11.72
N ALA A 328 -1.79 7.31 -12.27
CA ALA A 328 -0.34 7.38 -12.27
C ALA A 328 0.18 8.09 -11.02
N VAL A 329 -0.60 9.04 -10.49
CA VAL A 329 -0.28 9.74 -9.23
C VAL A 329 -0.13 8.74 -8.07
N ARG A 330 -1.01 7.73 -7.97
CA ARG A 330 -0.93 6.69 -6.94
C ARG A 330 0.36 5.85 -7.02
N TRP A 331 0.87 5.55 -8.21
CA TRP A 331 2.13 4.83 -8.37
C TRP A 331 3.33 5.65 -7.90
N VAL A 332 3.32 6.96 -8.17
CA VAL A 332 4.35 7.89 -7.69
C VAL A 332 4.28 8.05 -6.18
N ALA A 333 3.08 8.17 -5.61
CA ALA A 333 2.87 8.22 -4.17
C ALA A 333 3.44 6.97 -3.47
N ALA A 334 3.17 5.79 -4.03
CA ALA A 334 3.71 4.52 -3.54
C ALA A 334 5.24 4.47 -3.60
N ALA A 335 5.84 4.96 -4.70
CA ALA A 335 7.28 5.03 -4.83
C ALA A 335 7.93 5.97 -3.79
N TYR A 336 7.32 7.13 -3.52
CA TYR A 336 7.81 8.04 -2.47
C TYR A 336 7.72 7.42 -1.08
N LEU A 337 6.61 6.77 -0.75
CA LEU A 337 6.45 6.09 0.54
C LEU A 337 7.47 4.96 0.70
N ASP A 338 7.66 4.15 -0.34
CA ASP A 338 8.66 3.08 -0.38
C ASP A 338 10.09 3.63 -0.18
N GLN A 339 10.42 4.77 -0.75
CA GLN A 339 11.72 5.44 -0.60
C GLN A 339 11.86 6.26 0.69
N ARG A 340 10.95 6.06 1.66
CA ARG A 340 10.95 6.72 2.97
C ARG A 340 10.80 8.24 2.91
N GLU A 341 10.05 8.74 1.92
CA GLU A 341 9.68 10.15 1.75
C GLU A 341 8.17 10.37 1.95
N PRO A 342 7.62 10.06 3.14
CA PRO A 342 6.18 10.08 3.38
C PRO A 342 5.55 11.47 3.25
N GLU A 343 6.32 12.55 3.48
CA GLU A 343 5.86 13.93 3.35
C GLU A 343 5.57 14.32 1.89
N LYS A 344 6.17 13.63 0.92
CA LYS A 344 5.84 13.76 -0.50
C LYS A 344 4.75 12.79 -0.94
N ALA A 345 4.67 11.61 -0.33
CA ALA A 345 3.65 10.61 -0.63
C ALA A 345 2.25 11.04 -0.17
N GLU A 346 2.13 11.58 1.05
CA GLU A 346 0.85 12.00 1.65
C GLU A 346 0.00 12.90 0.73
N PRO A 347 0.51 14.06 0.22
CA PRO A 347 -0.31 14.93 -0.61
C PRO A 347 -0.75 14.26 -1.93
N LEU A 348 0.06 13.36 -2.48
CA LEU A 348 -0.27 12.63 -3.71
C LEU A 348 -1.37 11.59 -3.46
N TYR A 349 -1.35 10.90 -2.32
CA TYR A 349 -2.45 10.00 -1.95
C TYR A 349 -3.75 10.77 -1.69
N ARG A 350 -3.69 11.91 -1.00
CA ARG A 350 -4.87 12.78 -0.81
C ARG A 350 -5.42 13.28 -2.16
N GLN A 351 -4.53 13.63 -3.09
CA GLN A 351 -4.91 14.01 -4.45
C GLN A 351 -5.61 12.84 -5.17
N ALA A 352 -5.04 11.63 -5.12
CA ALA A 352 -5.60 10.46 -5.78
C ALA A 352 -6.99 10.09 -5.22
N LEU A 353 -7.16 10.11 -3.90
CA LEU A 353 -8.43 9.76 -3.23
C LEU A 353 -9.54 10.80 -3.42
N SER A 354 -9.19 12.07 -3.67
CA SER A 354 -10.16 13.16 -3.86
C SER A 354 -10.47 13.47 -5.32
N ALA A 355 -9.80 12.81 -6.26
CA ALA A 355 -10.00 13.03 -7.69
C ALA A 355 -11.40 12.58 -8.15
N ALA A 356 -11.98 13.31 -9.10
CA ALA A 356 -13.32 13.02 -9.63
C ALA A 356 -13.39 11.69 -10.41
N ASP A 357 -12.25 11.23 -10.91
CA ASP A 357 -12.06 9.97 -11.65
C ASP A 357 -11.41 8.87 -10.82
N ALA A 358 -11.34 9.02 -9.48
CA ALA A 358 -10.81 7.99 -8.58
C ALA A 358 -11.61 6.69 -8.70
N ASP A 359 -10.90 5.56 -8.91
CA ASP A 359 -11.53 4.25 -9.00
C ASP A 359 -11.93 3.75 -7.61
N PRO A 360 -13.21 3.43 -7.35
CA PRO A 360 -13.63 2.85 -6.08
C PRO A 360 -12.88 1.55 -5.70
N ALA A 361 -12.39 0.79 -6.68
CA ALA A 361 -11.63 -0.43 -6.43
C ALA A 361 -10.28 -0.17 -5.74
N ASP A 362 -9.69 1.00 -5.97
CA ASP A 362 -8.37 1.37 -5.46
C ASP A 362 -8.43 2.04 -4.07
N ARG A 363 -9.64 2.41 -3.61
CA ARG A 363 -9.84 3.22 -2.41
C ARG A 363 -9.19 2.60 -1.17
N VAL A 364 -9.34 1.29 -0.96
CA VAL A 364 -8.79 0.62 0.23
C VAL A 364 -7.27 0.61 0.19
N GLU A 365 -6.66 0.26 -0.95
CA GLU A 365 -5.20 0.27 -1.11
C GLU A 365 -4.64 1.69 -0.89
N ASP A 366 -5.21 2.68 -1.55
CA ASP A 366 -4.74 4.07 -1.49
C ASP A 366 -4.97 4.71 -0.11
N SER A 367 -6.08 4.38 0.57
CA SER A 367 -6.34 4.85 1.94
C SER A 367 -5.43 4.17 2.96
N THR A 368 -5.11 2.89 2.76
CA THR A 368 -4.15 2.16 3.58
C THR A 368 -2.75 2.75 3.41
N ALA A 369 -2.36 3.09 2.18
CA ALA A 369 -1.07 3.72 1.94
C ALA A 369 -1.02 5.16 2.48
N LEU A 370 -2.11 5.93 2.39
CA LEU A 370 -2.23 7.23 3.06
C LEU A 370 -2.10 7.08 4.59
N PHE A 371 -2.72 6.07 5.18
CA PHE A 371 -2.58 5.77 6.61
C PHE A 371 -1.12 5.61 7.01
N TYR A 372 -0.35 4.77 6.29
CA TYR A 372 1.07 4.59 6.57
C TYR A 372 1.91 5.85 6.28
N ALA A 373 1.62 6.60 5.22
CA ALA A 373 2.30 7.87 4.96
C ALA A 373 2.09 8.89 6.10
N LEU A 374 0.88 8.93 6.68
CA LEU A 374 0.58 9.76 7.85
C LEU A 374 1.28 9.27 9.12
N LEU A 375 1.30 7.96 9.36
CA LEU A 375 2.04 7.38 10.49
C LEU A 375 3.52 7.73 10.45
N GLU A 376 4.17 7.52 9.30
CA GLU A 376 5.61 7.78 9.13
C GLU A 376 5.95 9.27 9.14
N SER A 377 4.95 10.15 9.00
CA SER A 377 5.06 11.60 9.14
C SER A 377 4.63 12.11 10.53
N ASP A 378 4.51 11.23 11.53
CA ASP A 378 4.11 11.52 12.91
C ASP A 378 2.69 12.13 13.07
N LYS A 379 1.80 11.86 12.11
CA LYS A 379 0.39 12.32 12.09
C LYS A 379 -0.57 11.21 12.51
N VAL A 380 -0.29 10.59 13.66
CA VAL A 380 -0.96 9.35 14.12
C VAL A 380 -2.49 9.50 14.26
N MET A 381 -2.96 10.64 14.78
CA MET A 381 -4.40 10.86 14.95
C MET A 381 -5.14 10.98 13.62
N GLU A 382 -4.56 11.66 12.63
CA GLU A 382 -5.12 11.73 11.28
C GLU A 382 -5.10 10.36 10.60
N ALA A 383 -4.03 9.58 10.80
CA ALA A 383 -3.96 8.20 10.30
C ALA A 383 -5.13 7.37 10.86
N ARG A 384 -5.34 7.38 12.18
CA ARG A 384 -6.47 6.67 12.82
C ARG A 384 -7.82 7.11 12.27
N GLU A 385 -7.99 8.39 11.98
CA GLU A 385 -9.21 8.90 11.36
C GLU A 385 -9.40 8.35 9.94
N VAL A 386 -8.35 8.30 9.11
CA VAL A 386 -8.39 7.67 7.78
C VAL A 386 -8.82 6.21 7.87
N ALA A 387 -8.21 5.42 8.76
CA ALA A 387 -8.55 4.01 8.93
C ALA A 387 -10.00 3.82 9.41
N SER A 388 -10.44 4.62 10.38
CA SER A 388 -11.81 4.56 10.92
C SER A 388 -12.86 4.97 9.89
N ASN A 389 -12.59 6.03 9.13
CA ASN A 389 -13.48 6.50 8.06
C ASN A 389 -13.58 5.47 6.94
N LEU A 390 -12.47 4.84 6.54
CA LEU A 390 -12.46 3.76 5.56
C LEU A 390 -13.35 2.59 6.03
N ALA A 391 -13.17 2.12 7.26
CA ALA A 391 -13.97 1.04 7.85
C ALA A 391 -15.47 1.35 7.92
N ASN A 392 -15.84 2.62 8.13
CA ASN A 392 -17.24 3.06 8.18
C ASN A 392 -17.88 3.22 6.79
N GLN A 393 -17.09 3.50 5.76
CA GLN A 393 -17.57 3.73 4.40
C GLN A 393 -17.69 2.45 3.59
N GLU A 394 -16.79 1.49 3.82
CA GLU A 394 -16.81 0.22 3.11
C GLU A 394 -18.00 -0.65 3.53
N LYS A 395 -18.58 -1.35 2.57
CA LYS A 395 -19.76 -2.19 2.78
C LYS A 395 -19.37 -3.66 2.86
N PRO A 396 -19.93 -4.44 3.81
CA PRO A 396 -19.60 -5.86 3.95
C PRO A 396 -20.01 -6.72 2.75
N ARG A 397 -20.87 -6.19 1.88
CA ARG A 397 -21.26 -6.84 0.63
C ARG A 397 -21.24 -5.89 -0.56
N VAL A 398 -20.78 -6.40 -1.70
CA VAL A 398 -20.85 -5.74 -3.00
C VAL A 398 -22.09 -6.23 -3.74
N GLU A 399 -22.96 -5.30 -4.14
CA GLU A 399 -24.17 -5.61 -4.91
C GLU A 399 -23.83 -5.74 -6.40
N LEU A 400 -24.02 -6.93 -6.94
CA LEU A 400 -23.83 -7.22 -8.36
C LEU A 400 -25.18 -7.38 -9.05
N LYS A 401 -25.31 -6.79 -10.24
CA LYS A 401 -26.55 -6.85 -11.03
C LYS A 401 -26.94 -8.32 -11.29
N GLY A 402 -28.13 -8.71 -10.82
CA GLY A 402 -28.64 -10.08 -10.96
C GLY A 402 -28.37 -11.00 -9.76
N LEU A 403 -27.64 -10.54 -8.73
CA LEU A 403 -27.40 -11.29 -7.49
C LEU A 403 -28.09 -10.60 -6.29
N PRO A 404 -29.24 -11.11 -5.81
CA PRO A 404 -30.07 -10.44 -4.80
C PRO A 404 -29.44 -10.35 -3.39
N ILE A 405 -28.42 -11.16 -3.09
CA ILE A 405 -27.75 -11.18 -1.77
C ILE A 405 -26.41 -10.42 -1.80
N GLY A 406 -25.84 -10.15 -2.99
CA GLY A 406 -24.49 -9.61 -3.15
C GLY A 406 -23.38 -10.59 -2.75
N ASN A 407 -22.13 -10.24 -3.08
CA ASN A 407 -20.94 -11.00 -2.68
C ASN A 407 -20.32 -10.38 -1.42
N PRO A 408 -19.68 -11.18 -0.53
CA PRO A 408 -18.79 -10.63 0.50
C PRO A 408 -17.75 -9.67 -0.09
N SER A 409 -17.38 -8.65 0.68
CA SER A 409 -16.40 -7.64 0.28
C SER A 409 -15.08 -7.86 1.02
N ASP A 410 -14.02 -8.18 0.28
CA ASP A 410 -12.65 -8.28 0.83
C ASP A 410 -12.16 -6.89 1.28
N SER A 411 -12.45 -5.85 0.48
CA SER A 411 -12.20 -4.44 0.80
C SER A 411 -12.77 -4.02 2.16
N TRP A 412 -13.95 -4.53 2.52
CA TRP A 412 -14.52 -4.28 3.85
C TRP A 412 -13.70 -4.96 4.94
N MET A 413 -13.30 -6.22 4.75
CA MET A 413 -12.49 -6.94 5.73
C MET A 413 -11.14 -6.24 5.96
N ASP A 414 -10.46 -5.85 4.88
CA ASP A 414 -9.19 -5.13 4.93
C ASP A 414 -9.32 -3.79 5.66
N ALA A 415 -10.41 -3.04 5.38
CA ALA A 415 -10.71 -1.79 6.08
C ALA A 415 -10.97 -2.00 7.58
N GLN A 416 -11.73 -3.04 7.96
CA GLN A 416 -11.95 -3.37 9.38
C GLN A 416 -10.65 -3.76 10.07
N GLN A 417 -9.83 -4.58 9.41
CA GLN A 417 -8.52 -5.00 9.92
C GLN A 417 -7.61 -3.79 10.16
N LEU A 418 -7.51 -2.89 9.18
CA LEU A 418 -6.70 -1.66 9.30
C LEU A 418 -7.15 -0.81 10.49
N ALA A 419 -8.46 -0.58 10.63
CA ALA A 419 -9.02 0.18 11.75
C ALA A 419 -8.74 -0.48 13.11
N ALA A 420 -8.83 -1.81 13.20
CA ALA A 420 -8.51 -2.54 14.42
C ALA A 420 -7.02 -2.46 14.77
N GLN A 421 -6.12 -2.51 13.79
CA GLN A 421 -4.66 -2.38 14.00
C GLN A 421 -4.21 -0.95 14.28
N ALA A 422 -4.96 0.06 13.83
CA ALA A 422 -4.55 1.46 13.93
C ALA A 422 -4.33 1.93 15.38
N GLY A 423 -4.99 1.31 16.37
CA GLY A 423 -4.79 1.60 17.79
C GLY A 423 -3.40 1.20 18.32
N THR A 424 -2.71 0.23 17.70
CA THR A 424 -1.35 -0.17 18.04
C THR A 424 -0.36 0.99 17.92
N TYR A 425 -0.54 1.84 16.90
CA TYR A 425 0.30 3.01 16.67
C TYR A 425 -0.16 4.23 17.50
N GLY A 426 -1.42 4.26 17.93
CA GLY A 426 -2.04 5.37 18.67
C GLY A 426 -1.97 5.28 20.19
N GLY A 427 -1.30 4.26 20.74
CA GLY A 427 -1.23 4.00 22.18
C GLY A 427 -2.49 3.35 22.78
N ASP A 428 -3.42 2.89 21.94
CA ASP A 428 -4.69 2.23 22.34
C ASP A 428 -4.61 0.72 22.10
N LEU A 429 -3.69 0.08 22.81
CA LEU A 429 -3.46 -1.35 22.69
C LEU A 429 -4.66 -2.19 23.15
N PRO A 430 -5.34 -1.90 24.28
CA PRO A 430 -6.52 -2.67 24.69
C PRO A 430 -7.67 -2.62 23.66
N GLY A 431 -7.91 -1.45 23.04
CA GLY A 431 -8.92 -1.30 21.99
C GLY A 431 -8.58 -2.11 20.74
N SER A 432 -7.32 -2.06 20.30
CA SER A 432 -6.84 -2.87 19.18
C SER A 432 -6.92 -4.38 19.43
N GLU A 433 -6.58 -4.82 20.65
CA GLU A 433 -6.66 -6.23 21.06
C GLU A 433 -8.10 -6.72 20.93
N ALA A 434 -9.05 -6.01 21.54
CA ALA A 434 -10.47 -6.36 21.48
C ALA A 434 -11.03 -6.34 20.06
N GLY A 435 -10.64 -5.35 19.24
CA GLY A 435 -11.05 -5.23 17.84
C GLY A 435 -10.58 -6.41 16.98
N LEU A 436 -9.30 -6.76 17.08
CA LEU A 436 -8.71 -7.89 16.34
C LEU A 436 -9.29 -9.22 16.80
N GLU A 437 -9.44 -9.46 18.11
CA GLU A 437 -10.05 -10.68 18.63
C GLU A 437 -11.50 -10.85 18.16
N ALA A 438 -12.28 -9.75 18.10
CA ALA A 438 -13.64 -9.78 17.58
C ALA A 438 -13.71 -10.10 16.07
N LEU A 439 -12.72 -9.66 15.28
CA LEU A 439 -12.62 -9.99 13.85
C LEU A 439 -12.19 -11.44 13.66
N VAL A 440 -11.16 -11.90 14.37
CA VAL A 440 -10.70 -13.29 14.32
C VAL A 440 -11.80 -14.27 14.74
N ALA A 441 -12.61 -13.94 15.75
CA ALA A 441 -13.75 -14.76 16.15
C ALA A 441 -14.79 -14.94 15.02
N LYS A 442 -14.92 -13.97 14.11
CA LYS A 442 -15.82 -14.04 12.95
C LYS A 442 -15.16 -14.71 11.74
N ALA A 443 -13.84 -14.61 11.60
CA ALA A 443 -13.07 -15.11 10.47
C ALA A 443 -11.77 -15.81 10.92
N PRO A 444 -11.86 -16.96 11.63
CA PRO A 444 -10.69 -17.60 12.23
C PRO A 444 -9.69 -18.18 11.23
N GLY A 445 -10.10 -18.39 9.98
CA GLY A 445 -9.25 -18.86 8.88
C GLY A 445 -8.62 -17.75 8.03
N ASN A 446 -8.82 -16.46 8.38
CA ASN A 446 -8.16 -15.37 7.67
C ASN A 446 -6.71 -15.23 8.16
N VAL A 447 -5.74 -15.52 7.29
CA VAL A 447 -4.30 -15.49 7.61
C VAL A 447 -3.84 -14.09 8.04
N GLY A 448 -4.26 -13.04 7.32
CA GLY A 448 -3.89 -11.66 7.63
C GLY A 448 -4.34 -11.21 9.02
N LEU A 449 -5.57 -11.55 9.42
CA LEU A 449 -6.09 -11.27 10.77
C LEU A 449 -5.34 -12.02 11.86
N ARG A 450 -4.91 -13.26 11.58
CA ARG A 450 -4.18 -14.10 12.53
C ARG A 450 -2.74 -13.60 12.72
N VAL A 451 -2.08 -13.17 11.65
CA VAL A 451 -0.77 -12.50 11.72
C VAL A 451 -0.89 -11.19 12.49
N ALA A 452 -1.90 -10.37 12.19
CA ALA A 452 -2.18 -9.13 12.92
C ALA A 452 -2.42 -9.35 14.42
N GLN A 453 -3.15 -10.40 14.77
CA GLN A 453 -3.39 -10.80 16.16
C GLN A 453 -2.08 -11.21 16.86
N ALA A 454 -1.20 -11.94 16.18
CA ALA A 454 0.10 -12.31 16.72
C ALA A 454 1.00 -11.10 16.93
N ASP A 455 1.09 -10.19 15.94
CA ASP A 455 1.83 -8.93 16.06
C ASP A 455 1.28 -8.08 17.21
N MET A 456 -0.03 -8.09 17.41
CA MET A 456 -0.67 -7.43 18.54
C MET A 456 -0.27 -8.07 19.88
N TYR A 457 -0.22 -9.40 19.97
CA TYR A 457 0.28 -10.08 21.17
C TYR A 457 1.75 -9.77 21.46
N ARG A 458 2.60 -9.62 20.43
CA ARG A 458 3.98 -9.13 20.63
C ARG A 458 4.00 -7.71 21.19
N ALA A 459 3.18 -6.80 20.66
CA ALA A 459 3.05 -5.43 21.17
C ALA A 459 2.55 -5.36 22.62
N ARG A 460 1.80 -6.36 23.07
CA ARG A 460 1.34 -6.55 24.47
C ARG A 460 2.36 -7.25 25.36
N GLU A 461 3.55 -7.53 24.83
CA GLU A 461 4.65 -8.29 25.47
C GLU A 461 4.31 -9.76 25.76
N TRP A 462 3.57 -10.42 24.86
CA TRP A 462 3.22 -11.84 24.91
C TRP A 462 3.75 -12.65 23.70
N PRO A 463 5.07 -12.77 23.56
CA PRO A 463 5.67 -13.41 22.39
C PRO A 463 5.35 -14.91 22.28
N ARG A 464 5.14 -15.66 23.37
CA ARG A 464 4.73 -17.09 23.27
C ARG A 464 3.29 -17.26 22.83
N ARG A 465 2.40 -16.34 23.23
CA ARG A 465 1.02 -16.32 22.70
C ARG A 465 1.02 -16.01 21.19
N ALA A 466 1.89 -15.11 20.74
CA ALA A 466 2.10 -14.83 19.33
C ALA A 466 2.62 -16.08 18.59
N GLU A 467 3.66 -16.73 19.11
CA GLU A 467 4.24 -17.97 18.56
C GLU A 467 3.17 -19.04 18.33
N GLY A 468 2.34 -19.33 19.35
CA GLY A 468 1.26 -20.31 19.22
C GLY A 468 0.26 -19.96 18.11
N THR A 469 -0.11 -18.67 18.03
CA THR A 469 -1.04 -18.16 17.00
C THR A 469 -0.47 -18.33 15.60
N LEU A 470 0.81 -18.00 15.42
CA LEU A 470 1.52 -18.10 14.14
C LEU A 470 1.72 -19.57 13.74
N LYS A 471 2.06 -20.46 14.68
CA LYS A 471 2.24 -21.89 14.41
C LYS A 471 0.94 -22.57 13.98
N GLU A 472 -0.18 -22.19 14.57
CA GLU A 472 -1.50 -22.64 14.12
C GLU A 472 -1.81 -22.15 12.70
N THR A 473 -1.44 -20.90 12.38
CA THR A 473 -1.71 -20.25 11.09
C THR A 473 -0.83 -20.81 9.96
N GLU A 474 0.40 -21.22 10.27
CA GLU A 474 1.33 -21.91 9.35
C GLU A 474 0.72 -23.17 8.73
N THR A 475 -0.18 -23.86 9.44
CA THR A 475 -0.86 -25.04 8.88
C THR A 475 -1.76 -24.71 7.68
N GLN A 476 -2.22 -23.45 7.56
CA GLN A 476 -3.11 -22.98 6.50
C GLN A 476 -2.33 -22.34 5.35
N ALA A 477 -1.28 -21.56 5.66
CA ALA A 477 -0.50 -20.83 4.68
C ALA A 477 1.01 -20.88 4.99
N PRO A 478 1.65 -22.06 4.86
CA PRO A 478 3.04 -22.28 5.30
C PRO A 478 4.11 -21.56 4.48
N ARG A 479 3.73 -20.82 3.43
CA ARG A 479 4.63 -20.06 2.56
C ARG A 479 4.27 -18.57 2.48
N ASP A 480 3.35 -18.12 3.33
CA ASP A 480 2.98 -16.70 3.37
C ASP A 480 4.15 -15.86 3.90
N ILE A 481 4.59 -14.87 3.12
CA ILE A 481 5.74 -14.01 3.47
C ILE A 481 5.46 -13.22 4.75
N GLY A 482 4.25 -12.69 4.93
CA GLY A 482 3.89 -11.89 6.11
C GLY A 482 3.89 -12.73 7.39
N LEU A 483 3.38 -13.95 7.29
CA LEU A 483 3.41 -14.94 8.37
C LEU A 483 4.85 -15.26 8.79
N GLU A 484 5.72 -15.63 7.85
CA GLU A 484 7.10 -16.02 8.16
C GLU A 484 7.92 -14.84 8.71
N VAL A 485 7.69 -13.63 8.19
CA VAL A 485 8.28 -12.41 8.75
C VAL A 485 7.84 -12.20 10.20
N SER A 486 6.55 -12.36 10.51
CA SER A 486 6.05 -12.26 11.89
C SER A 486 6.62 -13.37 12.78
N GLN A 487 6.76 -14.60 12.27
CA GLN A 487 7.45 -15.71 12.98
C GLN A 487 8.92 -15.37 13.27
N ALA A 488 9.64 -14.75 12.35
CA ALA A 488 11.03 -14.36 12.55
C ALA A 488 11.15 -13.27 13.63
N TYR A 489 10.24 -12.29 13.64
CA TYR A 489 10.19 -11.30 14.72
C TYR A 489 9.82 -11.93 16.07
N THR A 490 8.89 -12.89 16.12
CA THR A 490 8.59 -13.64 17.35
C THR A 490 9.80 -14.45 17.83
N ALA A 491 10.51 -15.11 16.91
CA ALA A 491 11.74 -15.83 17.24
C ALA A 491 12.81 -14.88 17.81
N MET A 492 12.92 -13.66 17.28
CA MET A 492 13.80 -12.61 17.82
C MET A 492 13.42 -12.21 19.26
N ASP A 493 12.13 -11.98 19.54
CA ASP A 493 11.66 -11.65 20.89
C ASP A 493 11.89 -12.79 21.90
N LEU A 494 11.79 -14.03 21.42
CA LEU A 494 12.03 -15.25 22.21
C LEU A 494 13.51 -15.64 22.31
N GLN A 495 14.42 -14.90 21.66
CA GLN A 495 15.85 -15.21 21.60
C GLN A 495 16.17 -16.56 20.93
N GLU A 496 15.41 -16.91 19.90
CA GLU A 496 15.60 -18.09 19.04
C GLU A 496 16.38 -17.74 17.77
N TRP A 497 17.64 -17.34 17.96
CA TRP A 497 18.46 -16.75 16.90
C TRP A 497 18.57 -17.60 15.64
N ARG A 498 18.83 -18.91 15.77
CA ARG A 498 18.93 -19.82 14.62
C ARG A 498 17.63 -19.96 13.83
N GLN A 499 16.48 -19.89 14.50
CA GLN A 499 15.18 -19.90 13.83
C GLN A 499 14.90 -18.58 13.14
N MET A 500 15.24 -17.46 13.80
CA MET A 500 15.18 -16.12 13.21
C MET A 500 16.04 -16.05 11.94
N ASP A 501 17.27 -16.58 11.95
CA ASP A 501 18.15 -16.61 10.79
C ASP A 501 17.58 -17.45 9.65
N ALA A 502 17.13 -18.67 9.94
CA ALA A 502 16.57 -19.57 8.93
C ALA A 502 15.33 -18.98 8.26
N LEU A 503 14.42 -18.37 9.03
CA LEU A 503 13.24 -17.70 8.49
C LEU A 503 13.62 -16.46 7.68
N THR A 504 14.57 -15.65 8.18
CA THR A 504 15.05 -14.44 7.49
C THR A 504 15.71 -14.77 6.16
N ASP A 505 16.57 -15.80 6.11
CA ASP A 505 17.21 -16.26 4.88
C ASP A 505 16.20 -16.76 3.85
N ASP A 506 15.17 -17.48 4.28
CA ASP A 506 14.13 -17.98 3.38
C ASP A 506 13.32 -16.84 2.75
N VAL A 507 12.83 -15.88 3.56
CA VAL A 507 12.05 -14.75 3.02
C VAL A 507 12.92 -13.80 2.18
N LEU A 508 14.22 -13.64 2.50
CA LEU A 508 15.16 -12.88 1.68
C LEU A 508 15.41 -13.54 0.32
N ALA A 509 15.55 -14.87 0.28
CA ALA A 509 15.73 -15.59 -0.96
C ALA A 509 14.48 -15.50 -1.87
N ARG A 510 13.29 -15.52 -1.27
CA ARG A 510 12.03 -15.51 -2.01
C ARG A 510 11.59 -14.10 -2.41
N ASN A 511 11.75 -13.09 -1.56
CA ASN A 511 11.24 -11.73 -1.80
C ASN A 511 12.15 -10.60 -1.27
N PRO A 512 13.38 -10.43 -1.82
CA PRO A 512 14.37 -9.46 -1.31
C PRO A 512 13.96 -7.98 -1.51
N ASP A 513 13.04 -7.71 -2.43
CA ASP A 513 12.57 -6.36 -2.74
C ASP A 513 11.46 -5.89 -1.77
N ASN A 514 10.93 -6.78 -0.92
CA ASN A 514 9.88 -6.45 0.05
C ASN A 514 10.44 -5.66 1.25
N ARG A 515 9.78 -4.55 1.62
CA ARG A 515 10.23 -3.67 2.71
C ARG A 515 10.18 -4.30 4.10
N GLN A 516 9.20 -5.15 4.39
CA GLN A 516 9.12 -5.87 5.67
C GLN A 516 10.27 -6.88 5.79
N VAL A 517 10.63 -7.53 4.67
CA VAL A 517 11.78 -8.45 4.60
C VAL A 517 13.10 -7.70 4.77
N GLN A 518 13.28 -6.56 4.11
CA GLN A 518 14.46 -5.71 4.28
C GLN A 518 14.60 -5.19 5.72
N ARG A 519 13.48 -4.82 6.35
CA ARG A 519 13.46 -4.41 7.77
C ARG A 519 13.90 -5.54 8.70
N LEU A 520 13.40 -6.76 8.46
CA LEU A 520 13.80 -7.94 9.22
C LEU A 520 15.30 -8.22 9.07
N SER A 521 15.82 -8.20 7.84
CA SER A 521 17.26 -8.35 7.58
C SER A 521 18.09 -7.29 8.30
N ARG A 522 17.63 -6.02 8.30
CA ARG A 522 18.31 -4.94 9.03
C ARG A 522 18.38 -5.22 10.53
N LEU A 523 17.30 -5.71 11.13
CA LEU A 523 17.31 -6.03 12.57
C LEU A 523 18.23 -7.21 12.89
N ARG A 524 18.32 -8.22 12.01
CA ARG A 524 19.33 -9.28 12.10
C ARG A 524 20.75 -8.70 12.03
N ASP A 525 21.03 -7.85 11.04
CA ASP A 525 22.36 -7.22 10.91
C ASP A 525 22.73 -6.41 12.17
N VAL A 526 21.75 -5.72 12.78
CA VAL A 526 21.94 -4.97 14.03
C VAL A 526 22.16 -5.90 15.22
N HIS A 527 21.51 -7.06 15.26
CA HIS A 527 21.78 -8.09 16.27
C HIS A 527 23.23 -8.58 16.18
N ASP A 528 23.76 -8.74 14.97
CA ASP A 528 25.09 -9.30 14.72
C ASP A 528 26.25 -8.28 14.93
N MET A 529 25.93 -7.04 15.29
CA MET A 529 26.91 -6.00 15.59
C MET A 529 27.60 -6.19 16.95
N ALA A 530 28.80 -5.62 17.07
CA ALA A 530 29.43 -5.40 18.37
C ALA A 530 28.60 -4.36 19.15
N GLU A 531 28.60 -4.43 20.48
CA GLU A 531 27.80 -3.52 21.31
C GLU A 531 28.66 -2.83 22.38
N LEU A 532 28.68 -1.51 22.37
CA LEU A 532 29.27 -0.68 23.41
C LEU A 532 28.16 -0.16 24.34
N ARG A 533 28.24 -0.50 25.62
CA ARG A 533 27.41 0.08 26.68
C ARG A 533 28.25 1.03 27.53
N VAL A 534 27.75 2.22 27.78
CA VAL A 534 28.37 3.21 28.67
C VAL A 534 27.32 3.70 29.66
N GLU A 535 27.66 3.71 30.94
CA GLU A 535 26.88 4.33 31.99
C GLU A 535 27.76 5.32 32.74
N ALA A 536 27.29 6.54 32.92
CA ALA A 536 27.98 7.57 33.68
C ALA A 536 27.01 8.28 34.62
N TYR A 537 27.49 8.65 35.79
CA TYR A 537 26.71 9.45 36.73
C TYR A 537 27.58 10.51 37.41
N THR A 538 26.97 11.61 37.81
CA THR A 538 27.55 12.57 38.73
C THR A 538 26.48 13.08 39.67
N GLY A 539 26.82 13.29 40.92
CA GLY A 539 25.89 13.80 41.92
C GLY A 539 26.53 14.77 42.89
N LYS A 540 25.66 15.53 43.54
CA LYS A 540 25.99 16.41 44.66
C LYS A 540 24.94 16.23 45.74
N SER A 541 25.38 15.78 46.91
CA SER A 541 24.54 15.69 48.09
C SER A 541 24.73 16.91 48.98
N TYR A 542 23.62 17.47 49.46
CA TYR A 542 23.56 18.61 50.37
C TYR A 542 22.82 18.22 51.65
N GLY A 543 23.28 18.69 52.82
CA GLY A 543 22.69 18.35 54.12
C GLY A 543 23.49 17.27 54.86
N GLY A 544 22.98 16.78 55.99
CA GLY A 544 23.63 15.73 56.80
C GLY A 544 24.26 16.19 58.13
N GLY A 545 24.16 17.47 58.52
CA GLY A 545 24.66 17.96 59.82
C GLY A 545 24.58 19.48 60.00
N ASN A 546 24.81 19.97 61.24
CA ASN A 546 24.81 21.40 61.57
C ASN A 546 26.09 22.08 61.07
N ASN A 547 25.91 23.13 60.26
CA ASN A 547 26.91 24.02 59.63
C ASN A 547 27.73 23.46 58.46
N GLN A 548 27.46 24.04 57.27
CA GLN A 548 28.32 24.40 56.12
C GLN A 548 29.40 23.45 55.56
N ASP A 549 29.72 22.32 56.17
CA ASP A 549 30.73 21.38 55.67
C ASP A 549 30.13 20.01 55.31
N ALA A 550 30.78 19.35 54.35
CA ALA A 550 30.39 18.14 53.61
C ALA A 550 30.00 16.90 54.47
N GLY A 551 28.83 16.92 55.11
CA GLY A 551 28.35 15.86 56.01
C GLY A 551 27.41 14.80 55.41
N ALA A 552 27.17 14.78 54.09
CA ALA A 552 26.21 13.85 53.49
C ALA A 552 26.71 12.40 53.54
N VAL A 553 25.89 11.45 53.99
CA VAL A 553 26.33 10.05 54.19
C VAL A 553 26.70 9.37 52.86
N SER A 554 26.14 9.84 51.74
CA SER A 554 26.42 9.34 50.38
C SER A 554 27.68 9.93 49.73
N GLY A 555 28.34 10.91 50.37
CA GLY A 555 29.44 11.70 49.80
C GLY A 555 28.96 13.03 49.21
N SER A 556 29.75 14.09 49.35
CA SER A 556 29.35 15.46 48.97
C SER A 556 29.36 15.71 47.46
N ARG A 557 30.23 15.00 46.74
CA ARG A 557 30.31 14.96 45.28
C ARG A 557 30.70 13.55 44.87
N ASP A 558 29.95 12.93 43.99
CA ASP A 558 30.28 11.64 43.40
C ASP A 558 30.28 11.73 41.86
N TRP A 559 31.13 10.91 41.26
CA TRP A 559 31.18 10.72 39.82
C TRP A 559 31.60 9.29 39.52
N GLY A 560 30.94 8.66 38.56
CA GLY A 560 31.31 7.35 38.07
C GLY A 560 31.08 7.22 36.58
N ILE A 561 31.87 6.36 35.95
CA ILE A 561 31.70 5.93 34.57
C ILE A 561 32.08 4.46 34.44
N GLU A 562 31.28 3.72 33.70
CA GLU A 562 31.54 2.35 33.29
C GLU A 562 31.35 2.24 31.78
N SER A 563 32.20 1.45 31.14
CA SER A 563 32.11 1.14 29.72
C SER A 563 32.36 -0.34 29.50
N VAL A 564 31.46 -1.00 28.77
CA VAL A 564 31.50 -2.45 28.49
C VAL A 564 31.34 -2.66 27.00
N LEU A 565 32.29 -3.35 26.39
CA LEU A 565 32.29 -3.73 24.99
C LEU A 565 31.99 -5.21 24.86
N TYR A 566 30.91 -5.55 24.18
CA TYR A 566 30.52 -6.90 23.80
C TYR A 566 30.96 -7.18 22.35
N SER A 567 31.46 -8.39 22.11
CA SER A 567 31.69 -8.89 20.76
C SER A 567 30.37 -9.05 19.98
N PRO A 568 30.43 -9.18 18.65
CA PRO A 568 29.39 -9.85 17.89
C PRO A 568 29.03 -11.22 18.51
N PRO A 569 27.81 -11.73 18.30
CA PRO A 569 27.44 -13.10 18.62
C PRO A 569 28.42 -14.12 18.04
N ILE A 570 28.77 -15.14 18.83
CA ILE A 570 29.61 -16.29 18.49
C ILE A 570 28.72 -17.52 18.62
N ASP A 571 28.58 -18.31 17.54
CA ASP A 571 27.68 -19.48 17.52
C ASP A 571 26.25 -19.09 17.96
N GLU A 572 25.81 -17.90 17.51
CA GLU A 572 24.53 -17.22 17.74
C GLU A 572 24.20 -16.86 19.21
N ASP A 573 24.55 -17.71 20.16
CA ASP A 573 24.11 -17.63 21.56
C ASP A 573 25.13 -16.93 22.46
N TRP A 574 26.41 -16.86 22.07
CA TRP A 574 27.49 -16.42 22.98
C TRP A 574 28.04 -15.04 22.63
N ARG A 575 28.42 -14.26 23.64
CA ARG A 575 29.24 -13.06 23.48
C ARG A 575 30.36 -13.06 24.50
N VAL A 576 31.52 -12.58 24.11
CA VAL A 576 32.57 -12.19 25.06
C VAL A 576 32.49 -10.70 25.30
N PHE A 577 32.78 -10.26 26.52
CA PHE A 577 32.83 -8.84 26.82
C PHE A 577 34.02 -8.46 27.66
N ALA A 578 34.43 -7.20 27.53
CA ALA A 578 35.43 -6.57 28.35
C ALA A 578 34.94 -5.17 28.76
N GLY A 579 35.14 -4.81 30.01
CA GLY A 579 34.71 -3.52 30.53
C GLY A 579 35.71 -2.91 31.50
N ALA A 580 35.59 -1.60 31.67
CA ALA A 580 36.34 -0.86 32.66
C ALA A 580 35.45 0.22 33.28
N GLY A 581 35.67 0.48 34.56
CA GLY A 581 34.96 1.52 35.28
C GLY A 581 35.85 2.29 36.24
N TYR A 582 35.41 3.51 36.53
CA TYR A 582 36.01 4.42 37.49
C TYR A 582 34.91 5.10 38.29
N ALA A 583 35.05 5.14 39.61
CA ALA A 583 34.19 5.90 40.50
C ALA A 583 35.03 6.69 41.51
N THR A 584 34.57 7.88 41.86
CA THR A 584 35.17 8.75 42.88
C THR A 584 34.08 9.43 43.71
N ALA A 585 34.32 9.63 44.99
CA ALA A 585 33.45 10.44 45.83
C ALA A 585 34.22 11.12 46.98
N ASP A 586 33.78 12.32 47.34
CA ASP A 586 34.36 13.13 48.42
C ASP A 586 33.62 12.92 49.75
N PHE A 587 34.31 12.35 50.74
CA PHE A 587 33.81 12.11 52.10
C PHE A 587 34.53 13.01 53.12
N THR A 588 34.02 13.07 54.35
CA THR A 588 34.63 13.82 55.47
C THR A 588 36.06 13.36 55.77
N GLU A 589 36.33 12.07 55.63
CA GLU A 589 37.63 11.44 55.89
C GLU A 589 38.59 11.45 54.68
N GLY A 590 38.13 11.91 53.51
CA GLY A 590 38.94 12.00 52.28
C GLY A 590 38.19 11.57 51.01
N THR A 591 38.88 11.61 49.87
CA THR A 591 38.33 11.20 48.57
C THR A 591 38.53 9.70 48.36
N GLY A 592 37.44 8.95 48.21
CA GLY A 592 37.47 7.54 47.82
C GLY A 592 37.57 7.39 46.31
N GLN A 593 38.36 6.44 45.83
CA GLN A 593 38.49 6.11 44.41
C GLN A 593 38.41 4.60 44.21
N HIS A 594 37.70 4.18 43.16
CA HIS A 594 37.57 2.79 42.75
C HIS A 594 37.72 2.68 41.24
N ARG A 595 38.68 1.88 40.81
CA ARG A 595 38.90 1.49 39.41
C ARG A 595 38.63 0.02 39.30
N PHE A 596 37.90 -0.40 38.28
CA PHE A 596 37.75 -1.83 38.02
C PHE A 596 37.82 -2.14 36.54
N GLN A 597 38.23 -3.37 36.25
CA GLN A 597 38.25 -3.95 34.92
C GLN A 597 37.56 -5.31 35.02
N ARG A 598 36.74 -5.65 34.04
CA ARG A 598 36.00 -6.92 34.02
C ARG A 598 36.09 -7.55 32.65
N VAL A 599 36.13 -8.87 32.62
CA VAL A 599 36.04 -9.67 31.39
C VAL A 599 35.12 -10.85 31.67
N GLY A 600 34.30 -11.18 30.68
CA GLY A 600 33.29 -12.20 30.89
C GLY A 600 32.72 -12.76 29.61
N VAL A 601 31.80 -13.70 29.81
CA VAL A 601 31.04 -14.36 28.77
C VAL A 601 29.55 -14.21 29.07
N GLU A 602 28.78 -13.97 28.03
CA GLU A 602 27.34 -13.94 28.05
C GLU A 602 26.83 -15.07 27.15
N ARG A 603 25.77 -15.76 27.59
CA ARG A 603 25.01 -16.70 26.77
C ARG A 603 23.54 -16.30 26.80
N ARG A 604 22.96 -16.04 25.62
CA ARG A 604 21.54 -15.73 25.42
C ARG A 604 20.91 -16.82 24.56
N THR A 605 19.95 -17.52 25.14
CA THR A 605 19.18 -18.58 24.47
C THR A 605 17.70 -18.39 24.78
N ARG A 606 16.84 -19.15 24.11
CA ARG A 606 15.41 -19.19 24.45
C ARG A 606 15.20 -19.26 25.97
N ASP A 607 14.43 -18.30 26.46
CA ASP A 607 14.02 -18.16 27.85
C ASP A 607 15.14 -17.90 28.87
N MET A 608 16.42 -17.84 28.49
CA MET A 608 17.51 -17.80 29.48
C MET A 608 18.70 -16.95 29.03
N THR A 609 19.10 -16.02 29.90
CA THR A 609 20.35 -15.28 29.79
C THR A 609 21.25 -15.64 30.95
N LEU A 610 22.49 -16.00 30.66
CA LEU A 610 23.54 -16.32 31.64
C LEU A 610 24.73 -15.39 31.40
N GLU A 611 25.25 -14.76 32.45
CA GLU A 611 26.48 -13.97 32.39
C GLU A 611 27.45 -14.47 33.46
N ALA A 612 28.73 -14.58 33.11
CA ALA A 612 29.78 -14.90 34.06
C ALA A 612 31.00 -14.02 33.80
N GLU A 613 31.53 -13.41 34.84
CA GLU A 613 32.67 -12.50 34.75
C GLU A 613 33.68 -12.68 35.87
N VAL A 614 34.91 -12.28 35.55
CA VAL A 614 35.98 -12.04 36.51
C VAL A 614 36.43 -10.59 36.42
N SER A 615 36.79 -10.02 37.55
CA SER A 615 37.09 -8.61 37.65
C SER A 615 38.33 -8.34 38.49
N ASN A 616 38.98 -7.22 38.23
CA ASN A 616 40.08 -6.70 39.03
C ASN A 616 39.70 -5.30 39.54
N HIS A 617 39.69 -5.12 40.85
CA HIS A 617 39.24 -3.92 41.53
C HIS A 617 40.45 -3.28 42.23
N SER A 618 40.83 -2.08 41.82
CA SER A 618 41.85 -1.26 42.45
C SER A 618 41.21 -0.11 43.21
N TYR A 619 41.50 -0.02 44.50
CA TYR A 619 41.08 1.07 45.38
C TYR A 619 42.20 1.37 46.38
N GLY A 620 41.98 2.23 47.38
CA GLY A 620 43.03 2.76 48.28
C GLY A 620 43.94 1.75 48.99
N PHE A 621 43.65 0.45 48.92
CA PHE A 621 44.39 -0.64 49.57
C PHE A 621 44.96 -1.68 48.57
N GLY A 622 45.17 -1.29 47.32
CA GLY A 622 45.74 -2.15 46.27
C GLY A 622 44.69 -2.75 45.35
N SER A 623 45.04 -3.82 44.64
CA SER A 623 44.17 -4.50 43.69
C SER A 623 43.69 -5.86 44.22
N LYS A 624 42.38 -6.12 44.17
CA LYS A 624 41.75 -7.39 44.56
C LYS A 624 40.93 -7.96 43.39
N GLN A 625 40.88 -9.28 43.29
CA GLN A 625 40.12 -9.98 42.26
C GLN A 625 38.68 -10.23 42.71
N GLY A 626 37.73 -10.07 41.80
CA GLY A 626 36.31 -10.36 41.98
C GLY A 626 35.81 -11.35 40.92
N ALA A 627 34.61 -11.87 41.15
CA ALA A 627 33.92 -12.71 40.19
C ALA A 627 32.40 -12.60 40.39
N ALA A 628 31.64 -12.65 39.31
CA ALA A 628 30.19 -12.65 39.38
C ALA A 628 29.58 -13.63 38.37
N VAL A 629 28.44 -14.20 38.73
CA VAL A 629 27.59 -15.01 37.86
C VAL A 629 26.16 -14.53 38.01
N SER A 630 25.47 -14.30 36.89
CA SER A 630 24.06 -13.95 36.88
C SER A 630 23.28 -14.81 35.90
N MET A 631 22.03 -15.09 36.24
CA MET A 631 21.08 -15.85 35.43
C MET A 631 19.74 -15.15 35.48
N THR A 632 19.12 -14.97 34.32
CA THR A 632 17.71 -14.59 34.19
C THR A 632 16.99 -15.64 33.37
N ARG A 633 15.76 -16.00 33.77
CA ARG A 633 14.95 -16.98 33.06
C ARG A 633 13.46 -16.60 33.01
N ASP A 634 12.90 -16.65 31.81
CA ASP A 634 11.47 -16.51 31.56
C ASP A 634 10.77 -17.87 31.69
N ILE A 635 9.70 -17.94 32.49
CA ILE A 635 8.89 -19.15 32.66
C ILE A 635 7.80 -19.18 31.58
N ASN A 636 7.20 -18.02 31.33
CA ASN A 636 6.18 -17.76 30.32
C ASN A 636 6.12 -16.24 30.07
N ASP A 637 5.13 -15.78 29.32
CA ASP A 637 4.96 -14.36 28.99
C ASP A 637 4.71 -13.47 30.22
N ASN A 638 4.32 -14.05 31.36
CA ASN A 638 3.97 -13.29 32.56
C ASN A 638 5.00 -13.38 33.68
N TRP A 639 5.80 -14.44 33.76
CA TRP A 639 6.68 -14.69 34.89
C TRP A 639 8.13 -14.82 34.45
N GLN A 640 8.99 -14.05 35.09
CA GLN A 640 10.44 -14.14 34.97
C GLN A 640 11.05 -14.23 36.38
N TYR A 641 12.14 -14.97 36.52
CA TYR A 641 12.96 -14.91 37.72
C TYR A 641 14.43 -14.74 37.35
N GLY A 642 15.21 -14.23 38.28
CA GLY A 642 16.66 -14.16 38.09
C GLY A 642 17.39 -14.22 39.40
N ALA A 643 18.67 -14.58 39.31
CA ALA A 643 19.57 -14.65 40.44
C ALA A 643 20.97 -14.20 40.03
N SER A 644 21.69 -13.57 40.94
CA SER A 644 23.10 -13.24 40.80
C SER A 644 23.86 -13.57 42.07
N LEU A 645 25.12 -13.96 41.91
CA LEU A 645 26.07 -14.20 43.00
C LEU A 645 27.38 -13.50 42.64
N GLY A 646 27.98 -12.81 43.59
CA GLY A 646 29.21 -12.07 43.39
C GLY A 646 30.16 -12.12 44.58
N TYR A 647 31.43 -12.33 44.27
CA TYR A 647 32.57 -12.15 45.16
C TYR A 647 33.23 -10.81 44.82
N LEU A 648 33.41 -9.95 45.83
CA LEU A 648 33.84 -8.55 45.68
C LEU A 648 32.87 -7.72 44.81
N LEU A 649 31.65 -7.53 45.31
CA LEU A 649 30.57 -6.85 44.60
C LEU A 649 30.99 -5.44 44.14
N ALA A 650 30.81 -5.13 42.85
CA ALA A 650 31.03 -3.79 42.31
C ALA A 650 30.10 -2.74 42.94
N THR A 651 28.96 -3.18 43.48
CA THR A 651 27.98 -2.34 44.20
C THR A 651 28.36 -2.07 45.66
N THR A 652 29.52 -2.54 46.13
CA THR A 652 30.01 -2.20 47.48
C THR A 652 30.12 -0.68 47.61
N PRO A 653 29.52 -0.05 48.65
CA PRO A 653 29.58 1.40 48.83
C PRO A 653 31.02 1.92 48.79
N LEU A 654 31.26 2.97 48.01
CA LEU A 654 32.61 3.51 47.82
C LEU A 654 33.26 3.95 49.15
N ARG A 655 32.46 4.45 50.10
CA ARG A 655 32.89 4.78 51.46
C ARG A 655 33.38 3.56 52.25
N ALA A 656 32.76 2.40 52.04
CA ALA A 656 33.18 1.13 52.65
C ALA A 656 34.52 0.64 52.03
N LEU A 657 34.66 0.71 50.70
CA LEU A 657 35.91 0.38 50.01
C LEU A 657 37.08 1.28 50.44
N ASN A 658 36.80 2.57 50.71
CA ASN A 658 37.78 3.52 51.22
C ASN A 658 38.27 3.22 52.65
N ALA A 659 37.62 2.27 53.36
CA ALA A 659 38.03 1.75 54.66
C ALA A 659 38.49 0.28 54.61
N ASP A 660 38.83 -0.22 53.41
CA ASP A 660 39.16 -1.63 53.11
C ASP A 660 38.05 -2.64 53.49
N ILE A 661 36.80 -2.20 53.47
CA ILE A 661 35.64 -3.06 53.69
C ILE A 661 35.07 -3.50 52.33
N THR A 662 35.03 -4.81 52.10
CA THR A 662 34.55 -5.43 50.86
C THR A 662 33.27 -6.20 51.12
N ALA A 663 32.34 -6.26 50.16
CA ALA A 663 31.13 -7.06 50.27
C ALA A 663 31.09 -8.22 49.26
N ASN A 664 30.61 -9.37 49.73
CA ASN A 664 30.21 -10.51 48.90
C ASN A 664 28.70 -10.68 49.03
N GLY A 665 28.01 -11.18 48.02
CA GLY A 665 26.57 -11.37 48.15
C GLY A 665 25.91 -11.89 46.91
N GLY A 666 24.59 -11.80 46.90
CA GLY A 666 23.78 -12.15 45.76
C GLY A 666 22.49 -11.36 45.73
N SER A 667 21.77 -11.49 44.62
CA SER A 667 20.41 -10.98 44.49
C SER A 667 19.54 -12.04 43.84
N GLY A 668 18.28 -12.11 44.24
CA GLY A 668 17.26 -12.93 43.59
C GLY A 668 16.04 -12.07 43.33
N PHE A 669 15.40 -12.21 42.17
CA PHE A 669 14.16 -11.52 41.88
C PHE A 669 13.12 -12.43 41.25
N ILE A 670 11.86 -12.06 41.47
CA ILE A 670 10.71 -12.56 40.72
C ILE A 670 10.00 -11.35 40.11
N ARG A 671 9.73 -11.41 38.81
CA ARG A 671 9.00 -10.41 38.05
C ARG A 671 7.71 -11.04 37.52
N TRP A 672 6.60 -10.39 37.80
CA TRP A 672 5.32 -10.65 37.14
C TRP A 672 4.95 -9.49 36.24
N ARG A 673 4.60 -9.79 34.99
CA ARG A 673 4.15 -8.83 34.00
C ARG A 673 2.80 -9.26 33.47
N ALA A 674 1.81 -8.38 33.53
CA ALA A 674 0.53 -8.66 32.89
C ALA A 674 0.62 -8.42 31.39
N ASN A 675 1.21 -7.29 30.99
CA ASN A 675 1.33 -6.78 29.63
C ASN A 675 2.29 -5.57 29.61
N GLU A 676 2.34 -4.81 28.52
CA GLU A 676 3.19 -3.63 28.33
C GLU A 676 2.90 -2.44 29.27
N SER A 677 1.78 -2.45 29.99
CA SER A 677 1.38 -1.36 30.91
C SER A 677 1.37 -1.75 32.38
N ARG A 678 1.57 -3.03 32.74
CA ARG A 678 1.54 -3.47 34.14
C ARG A 678 2.63 -4.50 34.46
N GLU A 679 3.49 -4.14 35.41
CA GLU A 679 4.60 -4.97 35.86
C GLU A 679 4.85 -4.83 37.38
N TRP A 680 5.23 -5.91 38.03
CA TRP A 680 5.67 -5.98 39.42
C TRP A 680 6.94 -6.81 39.53
N LYS A 681 7.93 -6.33 40.28
CA LYS A 681 9.20 -7.02 40.53
C LYS A 681 9.53 -6.96 42.01
N LEU A 682 9.72 -8.13 42.62
CA LEU A 682 10.23 -8.27 43.98
C LEU A 682 11.66 -8.78 43.91
N SER A 683 12.60 -8.06 44.54
CA SER A 683 14.01 -8.41 44.61
C SER A 683 14.46 -8.55 46.06
N LEU A 684 15.31 -9.54 46.35
CA LEU A 684 15.93 -9.80 47.64
C LEU A 684 17.45 -9.89 47.45
N SER A 685 18.21 -9.09 48.18
CA SER A 685 19.66 -8.94 48.00
C SER A 685 20.42 -9.10 49.32
N PRO A 686 20.77 -10.34 49.71
CA PRO A 686 21.65 -10.59 50.86
C PRO A 686 23.12 -10.29 50.50
N SER A 687 23.85 -9.62 51.40
CA SER A 687 25.28 -9.38 51.30
C SER A 687 25.97 -9.47 52.66
N HIS A 688 27.23 -9.93 52.64
CA HIS A 688 28.12 -10.07 53.79
C HIS A 688 29.35 -9.18 53.57
N PHE A 689 29.57 -8.27 54.51
CA PHE A 689 30.70 -7.34 54.50
C PHE A 689 31.86 -7.90 55.33
N SER A 690 33.09 -7.61 54.91
CA SER A 690 34.31 -8.09 55.58
C SER A 690 34.49 -7.56 57.01
N ASP A 691 33.73 -6.55 57.42
CA ASP A 691 33.71 -6.01 58.78
C ASP A 691 32.68 -6.71 59.70
N GLY A 692 32.05 -7.78 59.22
CA GLY A 692 31.08 -8.61 59.93
C GLY A 692 29.62 -8.17 59.81
N ASN A 693 29.31 -7.16 58.98
CA ASN A 693 27.93 -6.76 58.73
C ASN A 693 27.24 -7.69 57.72
N ASP A 694 26.10 -8.24 58.11
CA ASP A 694 25.18 -8.97 57.23
C ASP A 694 24.02 -8.03 56.89
N ARG A 695 23.85 -7.76 55.61
CA ARG A 695 22.81 -6.89 55.06
C ARG A 695 21.83 -7.72 54.24
N VAL A 696 20.55 -7.50 54.45
CA VAL A 696 19.49 -8.01 53.58
C VAL A 696 18.61 -6.85 53.13
N GLU A 697 18.50 -6.68 51.83
CA GLU A 697 17.65 -5.66 51.20
C GLU A 697 16.50 -6.33 50.45
N ALA A 698 15.31 -5.78 50.61
CA ALA A 698 14.11 -6.17 49.87
C ALA A 698 13.59 -4.94 49.10
N LEU A 699 13.32 -5.11 47.81
CA LEU A 699 12.81 -4.06 46.95
C LEU A 699 11.64 -4.59 46.13
N LEU A 700 10.46 -4.00 46.32
CA LEU A 700 9.29 -4.20 45.48
C LEU A 700 9.10 -2.96 44.60
N THR A 701 9.17 -3.14 43.28
CA THR A 701 8.84 -2.11 42.30
C THR A 701 7.61 -2.52 41.51
N GLY A 702 6.66 -1.61 41.33
CA GLY A 702 5.47 -1.79 40.52
C GLY A 702 5.29 -0.64 39.53
N ARG A 703 4.71 -0.94 38.37
CA ARG A 703 4.31 0.04 37.35
C ARG A 703 2.91 -0.28 36.85
N GLU A 704 2.09 0.74 36.72
CA GLU A 704 0.72 0.69 36.22
C GLU A 704 0.49 1.86 35.24
N GLY A 705 0.14 1.55 33.98
CA GLY A 705 -0.20 2.56 32.98
C GLY A 705 -1.56 3.18 33.26
N LEU A 706 -1.59 4.50 33.46
CA LEU A 706 -2.81 5.27 33.71
C LEU A 706 -3.40 5.88 32.45
N TYR A 707 -2.53 6.29 31.52
CA TYR A 707 -2.92 6.94 30.27
C TYR A 707 -1.88 6.70 29.19
N SER A 708 -2.34 6.50 27.96
CA SER A 708 -1.47 6.29 26.80
C SER A 708 -2.11 6.94 25.57
N SER A 709 -1.29 7.65 24.81
CA SER A 709 -1.59 8.21 23.49
C SER A 709 -0.34 8.08 22.60
N SER A 710 -0.42 8.57 21.35
CA SER A 710 0.70 8.52 20.39
C SER A 710 1.96 9.23 20.90
N HIS A 711 1.81 10.31 21.66
CA HIS A 711 2.94 11.13 22.10
C HIS A 711 3.13 11.13 23.61
N VAL A 712 2.12 10.78 24.41
CA VAL A 712 2.18 10.90 25.88
C VAL A 712 1.79 9.60 26.55
N GLN A 713 2.63 9.14 27.47
CA GLN A 713 2.35 8.01 28.36
C GLN A 713 2.50 8.46 29.81
N VAL A 714 1.54 8.07 30.65
CA VAL A 714 1.54 8.36 32.08
C VAL A 714 1.43 7.06 32.86
N ASP A 715 2.46 6.78 33.65
CA ASP A 715 2.55 5.58 34.48
C ASP A 715 2.58 5.95 35.96
N LEU A 716 1.85 5.19 36.77
CA LEU A 716 1.98 5.17 38.22
C LEU A 716 2.98 4.09 38.62
N GLY A 717 4.12 4.52 39.15
CA GLY A 717 5.10 3.69 39.80
C GLY A 717 4.88 3.58 41.30
N LEU A 718 5.32 2.47 41.88
CA LEU A 718 5.44 2.28 43.33
C LEU A 718 6.77 1.61 43.63
N GLU A 719 7.55 2.20 44.53
CA GLU A 719 8.75 1.61 45.09
C GLU A 719 8.55 1.38 46.59
N VAL A 720 8.77 0.15 47.06
CA VAL A 720 8.75 -0.20 48.48
C VAL A 720 10.06 -0.89 48.82
N GLY A 721 10.90 -0.22 49.60
CA GLY A 721 12.19 -0.71 50.03
C GLY A 721 12.18 -1.08 51.51
N ALA A 722 12.93 -2.11 51.88
CA ALA A 722 13.23 -2.42 53.27
C ALA A 722 14.63 -3.00 53.38
N SER A 723 15.42 -2.53 54.34
CA SER A 723 16.73 -3.10 54.64
C SER A 723 16.83 -3.54 56.10
N HIS A 724 17.66 -4.56 56.34
CA HIS A 724 18.08 -4.97 57.67
C HIS A 724 19.59 -5.22 57.69
N ASN A 725 20.25 -4.70 58.71
CA ASN A 725 21.69 -4.79 58.89
C ASN A 725 22.01 -5.35 60.29
N SER A 726 22.95 -6.29 60.38
CA SER A 726 23.35 -6.91 61.65
C SER A 726 24.22 -6.00 62.52
N LYS A 727 24.85 -4.99 61.92
CA LYS A 727 25.75 -4.03 62.58
C LYS A 727 25.24 -2.60 62.38
N ALA A 728 25.41 -1.73 63.38
CA ALA A 728 25.00 -0.31 63.33
C ALA A 728 26.19 0.66 63.32
N ASP A 729 27.29 0.31 63.99
CA ASP A 729 28.51 1.14 64.09
C ASP A 729 29.45 0.86 62.89
N THR A 730 29.12 1.41 61.73
CA THR A 730 29.93 1.29 60.51
C THR A 730 30.28 2.65 59.91
N VAL A 731 31.33 2.70 59.11
CA VAL A 731 31.81 3.93 58.44
C VAL A 731 30.97 4.36 57.23
N TYR A 732 30.06 3.51 56.77
CA TYR A 732 29.15 3.75 55.64
C TYR A 732 27.70 3.76 56.11
N PHE A 733 26.78 4.30 55.28
CA PHE A 733 25.35 4.31 55.60
C PHE A 733 24.82 2.88 55.82
N ASN A 734 24.39 2.59 57.05
CA ASN A 734 24.05 1.23 57.47
C ASN A 734 22.98 1.21 58.58
N PRO A 735 21.75 1.65 58.29
CA PRO A 735 20.68 1.66 59.28
C PRO A 735 20.37 0.23 59.76
N ARG A 736 20.18 0.02 61.07
CA ARG A 736 19.85 -1.32 61.61
C ARG A 736 18.62 -1.94 60.94
N SER A 737 17.62 -1.12 60.65
CA SER A 737 16.57 -1.44 59.70
C SER A 737 15.95 -0.16 59.15
N ASP A 738 15.58 -0.17 57.88
CA ASP A 738 14.81 0.91 57.26
C ASP A 738 13.61 0.37 56.48
N PHE A 739 12.71 1.28 56.14
CA PHE A 739 11.53 1.03 55.33
C PHE A 739 11.16 2.29 54.54
N SER A 740 11.03 2.17 53.22
CA SER A 740 10.63 3.25 52.32
C SER A 740 9.39 2.86 51.52
N VAL A 741 8.53 3.85 51.28
CA VAL A 741 7.41 3.74 50.34
C VAL A 741 7.39 5.00 49.50
N LEU A 742 7.59 4.86 48.20
CA LEU A 742 7.66 5.96 47.26
C LEU A 742 6.77 5.68 46.03
N PRO A 743 5.53 6.18 46.04
CA PRO A 743 4.73 6.33 44.83
C PRO A 743 5.38 7.36 43.90
N ILE A 744 5.39 7.08 42.59
CA ILE A 744 6.01 7.91 41.55
C ILE A 744 5.03 8.06 40.39
N VAL A 745 4.87 9.25 39.86
CA VAL A 745 4.21 9.49 38.57
C VAL A 745 5.28 9.74 37.53
N ASN A 746 5.27 8.95 36.46
CA ASN A 746 6.15 9.10 35.32
C ASN A 746 5.35 9.60 34.12
N VAL A 747 5.80 10.67 33.48
CA VAL A 747 5.23 11.19 32.24
C VAL A 747 6.28 11.12 31.16
N ASN A 748 6.08 10.27 30.16
CA ASN A 748 6.92 10.17 28.97
C ASN A 748 6.25 10.93 27.82
N HIS A 749 7.01 11.79 27.14
CA HIS A 749 6.53 12.60 26.02
C HIS A 749 7.47 12.45 24.83
N VAL A 750 6.98 11.90 23.72
CA VAL A 750 7.68 11.82 22.44
C VAL A 750 7.67 13.19 21.77
N LEU A 751 8.85 13.74 21.51
CA LEU A 751 9.07 15.06 20.90
C LEU A 751 9.20 14.99 19.38
N TYR A 752 9.73 13.88 18.88
CA TYR A 752 9.96 13.64 17.47
C TYR A 752 9.96 12.14 17.21
N HIS A 753 9.28 11.74 16.13
CA HIS A 753 9.30 10.38 15.62
C HIS A 753 9.37 10.40 14.09
N ARG A 754 10.29 9.64 13.51
CA ARG A 754 10.36 9.37 12.07
C ARG A 754 11.05 8.03 11.87
N TYR A 755 10.29 7.03 11.41
CA TYR A 755 10.77 5.66 11.27
C TYR A 755 11.48 5.17 12.56
N GLU A 756 12.74 4.76 12.48
CA GLU A 756 13.50 4.26 13.64
C GLU A 756 14.13 5.34 14.51
N THR A 757 13.93 6.61 14.18
CA THR A 757 14.45 7.72 14.97
C THR A 757 13.35 8.26 15.89
N GLN A 758 13.66 8.30 17.19
CA GLN A 758 12.74 8.83 18.19
C GLN A 758 13.51 9.66 19.23
N TRP A 759 12.97 10.83 19.55
CA TRP A 759 13.45 11.65 20.66
C TRP A 759 12.30 11.86 21.65
N SER A 760 12.53 11.57 22.92
CA SER A 760 11.55 11.75 23.99
C SER A 760 12.14 12.46 25.19
N GLN A 761 11.25 13.00 26.02
CA GLN A 761 11.56 13.53 27.34
C GLN A 761 10.68 12.87 28.40
N GLN A 762 11.23 12.72 29.60
CA GLN A 762 10.58 12.07 30.72
C GLN A 762 10.56 13.00 31.92
N PHE A 763 9.41 13.13 32.56
CA PHE A 763 9.24 13.81 33.84
C PHE A 763 8.87 12.80 34.92
N GLN A 764 9.45 12.93 36.10
CA GLN A 764 9.17 12.04 37.23
C GLN A 764 8.89 12.89 38.47
N VAL A 765 7.82 12.56 39.19
CA VAL A 765 7.50 13.19 40.47
C VAL A 765 7.09 12.12 41.46
N GLY A 766 7.73 12.06 42.62
CA GLY A 766 7.42 11.11 43.68
C GLY A 766 7.30 11.79 45.03
N ALA A 767 6.39 11.29 45.87
CA ALA A 767 6.22 11.77 47.24
C ALA A 767 5.86 10.59 48.14
N GLY A 768 6.69 10.33 49.15
CA GLY A 768 6.65 9.10 49.93
C GLY A 768 7.10 9.27 51.37
N THR A 769 7.40 8.16 52.03
CA THR A 769 7.89 8.12 53.40
C THR A 769 9.13 7.25 53.51
N TYR A 770 9.98 7.60 54.47
CA TYR A 770 11.15 6.83 54.85
C TYR A 770 11.19 6.73 56.37
N SER A 771 11.29 5.52 56.88
CA SER A 771 11.35 5.19 58.30
C SER A 771 12.64 4.45 58.58
N GLN A 772 13.38 4.91 59.58
CA GLN A 772 14.62 4.28 60.01
C GLN A 772 14.49 3.92 61.48
N ARG A 773 15.00 2.76 61.88
CA ARG A 773 15.05 2.35 63.29
C ARG A 773 15.79 3.42 64.10
N ASP A 774 15.25 3.74 65.28
CA ASP A 774 15.79 4.73 66.22
C ASP A 774 15.66 6.20 65.77
N TYR A 775 14.99 6.47 64.64
CA TYR A 775 14.64 7.81 64.16
C TYR A 775 13.15 7.92 63.81
N SER A 776 12.64 9.15 63.68
CA SER A 776 11.26 9.37 63.25
C SER A 776 11.10 9.16 61.74
N THR A 777 9.91 8.69 61.33
CA THR A 777 9.52 8.65 59.91
C THR A 777 9.51 10.06 59.33
N GLY A 778 10.14 10.25 58.17
CA GLY A 778 10.11 11.52 57.46
C GLY A 778 9.68 11.37 56.00
N GLY A 779 9.23 12.48 55.41
CA GLY A 779 8.78 12.50 54.02
C GLY A 779 9.95 12.43 53.02
N VAL A 780 9.74 11.70 51.93
CA VAL A 780 10.61 11.61 50.75
C VAL A 780 9.97 12.40 49.61
N GLY A 781 10.77 13.14 48.85
CA GLY A 781 10.34 13.78 47.61
C GLY A 781 11.33 13.51 46.49
N LEU A 782 10.82 13.26 45.28
CA LEU A 782 11.58 13.03 44.06
C LEU A 782 11.05 13.95 42.95
N ILE A 783 11.95 14.64 42.26
CA ILE A 783 11.67 15.33 41.00
C ILE A 783 12.75 14.95 40.00
N GLY A 784 12.37 14.49 38.81
CA GLY A 784 13.28 14.09 37.75
C GLY A 784 12.89 14.65 36.40
N TYR A 785 13.89 14.97 35.57
CA TYR A 785 13.73 15.32 34.17
C TYR A 785 14.80 14.62 33.35
N GLY A 786 14.42 13.93 32.29
CA GLY A 786 15.35 13.29 31.39
C GLY A 786 14.97 13.41 29.92
N GLN A 787 15.92 13.08 29.05
CA GLN A 787 15.74 12.95 27.61
C GLN A 787 16.34 11.64 27.12
N ARG A 788 15.75 11.07 26.07
CA ARG A 788 16.25 9.86 25.42
C ARG A 788 16.17 9.99 23.90
N LEU A 789 17.26 9.65 23.22
CA LEU A 789 17.37 9.65 21.76
C LEU A 789 17.68 8.23 21.28
N ARG A 790 16.79 7.69 20.44
CA ARG A 790 16.99 6.46 19.67
C ARG A 790 17.21 6.81 18.21
N TRP A 791 18.23 6.24 17.59
CA TRP A 791 18.61 6.55 16.22
C TRP A 791 19.00 5.29 15.44
N ASN A 792 18.25 5.02 14.36
CA ASN A 792 18.53 4.00 13.34
C ASN A 792 18.80 2.58 13.90
N ASP A 793 18.14 2.22 15.00
CA ASP A 793 18.28 0.95 15.75
C ASP A 793 19.64 0.67 16.40
N VAL A 794 20.63 1.52 16.14
CA VAL A 794 22.02 1.27 16.54
C VAL A 794 22.48 2.13 17.70
N LEU A 795 21.84 3.27 17.95
CA LEU A 795 22.21 4.20 19.02
C LEU A 795 21.00 4.47 19.91
N ASP A 796 21.16 4.25 21.21
CA ASP A 796 20.20 4.66 22.24
C ASP A 796 20.96 5.42 23.34
N VAL A 797 20.63 6.69 23.56
CA VAL A 797 21.31 7.57 24.53
C VAL A 797 20.28 8.23 25.41
N GLY A 798 20.47 8.14 26.73
CA GLY A 798 19.64 8.77 27.74
C GLY A 798 20.43 9.70 28.66
N ALA A 799 19.78 10.75 29.14
CA ALA A 799 20.28 11.58 30.23
C ALA A 799 19.13 11.93 31.18
N ASN A 800 19.29 11.74 32.49
CA ASN A 800 18.29 12.02 33.51
C ASN A 800 18.89 12.80 34.68
N LEU A 801 18.34 13.99 34.95
CA LEU A 801 18.64 14.81 36.11
C LEU A 801 17.54 14.63 37.15
N SER A 802 17.89 14.10 38.32
CA SER A 802 16.98 13.86 39.44
C SER A 802 17.42 14.59 40.71
N LEU A 803 16.46 15.12 41.46
CA LEU A 803 16.62 15.64 42.81
C LEU A 803 15.76 14.81 43.76
N ILE A 804 16.41 14.09 44.68
CA ILE A 804 15.73 13.35 45.75
C ILE A 804 16.03 13.98 47.10
N SER A 805 14.99 14.15 47.92
CA SER A 805 15.11 14.67 49.29
C SER A 805 14.59 13.61 50.26
N ARG A 806 15.45 13.07 51.13
CA ARG A 806 15.09 12.07 52.13
C ARG A 806 15.88 12.27 53.43
N PRO A 807 15.33 11.86 54.59
CA PRO A 807 16.09 11.89 55.84
C PRO A 807 17.01 10.67 55.97
N TYR A 808 18.26 10.90 56.35
CA TYR A 808 19.22 9.88 56.77
C TYR A 808 19.67 10.19 58.20
N ASP A 809 19.66 9.19 59.07
CA ASP A 809 20.05 9.35 60.48
C ASP A 809 19.34 10.55 61.16
N GLY A 810 18.07 10.77 60.79
CA GLY A 810 17.24 11.87 61.27
C GLY A 810 17.51 13.25 60.63
N ALA A 811 18.59 13.42 59.88
CA ALA A 811 18.94 14.65 59.18
C ALA A 811 18.46 14.62 57.73
N ARG A 812 17.94 15.74 57.21
CA ARG A 812 17.47 15.83 55.83
C ARG A 812 18.64 16.02 54.87
N GLU A 813 18.74 15.13 53.89
CA GLU A 813 19.67 15.23 52.76
C GLU A 813 18.92 15.43 51.45
N ARG A 814 19.56 16.16 50.54
CA ARG A 814 19.09 16.39 49.17
C ARG A 814 20.20 15.96 48.21
N ASP A 815 19.91 14.99 47.37
CA ASP A 815 20.84 14.47 46.38
C ASP A 815 20.39 14.89 44.98
N LEU A 816 21.23 15.68 44.30
CA LEU A 816 21.06 16.08 42.92
C LEU A 816 21.98 15.21 42.05
N ARG A 817 21.40 14.36 41.21
CA ARG A 817 22.12 13.37 40.40
C ARG A 817 21.79 13.51 38.92
N LEU A 818 22.82 13.51 38.08
CA LEU A 818 22.73 13.36 36.63
C LEU A 818 23.22 11.95 36.27
N LEU A 819 22.39 11.17 35.58
CA LEU A 819 22.72 9.87 35.00
C LEU A 819 22.71 10.00 33.48
N VAL A 820 23.68 9.39 32.81
CA VAL A 820 23.78 9.30 31.35
C VAL A 820 24.04 7.84 30.98
N ASP A 821 23.21 7.30 30.09
CA ASP A 821 23.38 5.95 29.53
C ASP A 821 23.51 6.01 28.00
N LEU A 822 24.33 5.13 27.44
CA LEU A 822 24.52 4.99 25.99
C LEU A 822 24.66 3.52 25.64
N THR A 823 23.92 3.07 24.63
CA THR A 823 24.12 1.81 23.92
C THR A 823 24.38 2.11 22.46
N TYR A 824 25.50 1.62 21.92
CA TYR A 824 25.88 1.78 20.53
C TYR A 824 26.27 0.46 19.90
N ARG A 825 25.64 0.13 18.76
CA ARG A 825 25.89 -1.08 17.96
C ARG A 825 26.60 -0.71 16.66
N PHE A 826 27.68 -1.41 16.31
CA PHE A 826 28.54 -1.07 15.17
C PHE A 826 29.19 -2.25 14.48
#